data_AF-W9Y541-F1
#
_entry.id   AF-W9Y541-F1
#
_cell.length_a   1.000
_cell.length_b   1.000
_cell.length_c   1.000
_cell.angle_alpha   90.00
_cell.angle_beta   90.00
_cell.angle_gamma   90.00
#
_symmetry.space_group_name_H-M   'P 1'
#
loop_
_entity.id
_entity.type
_entity.pdbx_description
1 polymer ?
#
loop_
_entity_poly.entity_id
_entity_poly.type
_entity_poly.pdbx_seq_one_letter_code
_entity_poly.pdbx_strand_id
1 'polypeptide(L)'
;MEWKKVQNLIEAGKVEVNGESLEIGTVVAVAKYGCKPFIDTDPALVARMADSKKTLEKHLLWGRSIYGVNTGFGANADTRTTDFVTLQRALTQHQQSAILTKNDLSVHGDKDGEHNSHSMPTSWVRGAMLVRVNTTIRGHSAISFRVVDMLAELVRRDMIPIVPLRGSISASGDLMPLAYIAGALQGNPDIYVRTRGGGGRKILKASDAMAQIQQMRMEESKSQNSNRSKEQGGKVSEVGPDPNENKDGKKKGKKNKNRKGKKAGDGSKDPEENKPGKDSKSTEEDKPGKENKSSEEAKPEKESKSTEDAKPGKESKTTEENQAGDDSTKVQGTQTGKDSNHTKDSVGDGHKHKYTPLVLGPKEGLALVNGTAPSATVATLAVYEANQLAVLAQVITCLSSEALAANIEWAHPFIAEIRPHQGQMEVARNLRYFFRGSALVTGLSKSTHDARARTGLVQDRYALRTSSQWIGPVLDDLWVSTGQLTVELNSTTDNPVVNPEVGEVYCGGNFQASVVTQTTEKMRLCLQTIGKMLFAQTSELINPVTSKGLPPNLAADDPSLSFCMKGVDINMAGYQSELAMLANPISSHVQSAEMHNQAINSLALISARYTMDSVQVLTMMTAAAIYVGLQAVDLRVMHQEFMDSYPNAIKRSVVKYWEGKVSPENVQVMLKLVAPQLSVAWFANASCDLDDRCHKVARSVTETVLECYFERVTKDDPKGQTDFHYGLHALRNLILTTLAPAFREWRSLFWNQTANVTVPRLGLGTRALYQFVRGELGVPFHRGLQDDPIAEPSASDENRPKKTVGSWISIIYEAVRDGRICGHILASLKEDLQTDPGVVANLAAVNEAFAKALQDGPVAGNDNLAAALRSFQEHLVQPAPQPSGGRAHRRRA
;
A
#
# COMPACT_ATOMS: atom_id res chain seq x y z
N MET A 1 2.13 -7.66 -11.52
CA MET A 1 0.98 -8.22 -12.28
C MET A 1 -0.33 -7.72 -11.70
N GLU A 2 -0.54 -7.85 -10.39
CA GLU A 2 -1.73 -7.32 -9.68
C GLU A 2 -2.14 -5.90 -10.07
N TRP A 3 -1.20 -4.96 -10.18
CA TRP A 3 -1.52 -3.60 -10.60
C TRP A 3 -2.17 -3.53 -12.00
N LYS A 4 -1.60 -4.22 -13.00
CA LYS A 4 -2.17 -4.30 -14.37
C LYS A 4 -3.57 -4.92 -14.31
N LYS A 5 -3.75 -5.98 -13.50
CA LYS A 5 -5.06 -6.61 -13.32
C LYS A 5 -6.09 -5.64 -12.76
N VAL A 6 -5.73 -4.86 -11.73
CA VAL A 6 -6.61 -3.83 -11.17
C VAL A 6 -7.02 -2.82 -12.25
N GLN A 7 -6.09 -2.32 -13.06
CA GLN A 7 -6.43 -1.38 -14.15
C GLN A 7 -7.42 -1.99 -15.15
N ASN A 8 -7.15 -3.21 -15.62
CA ASN A 8 -8.03 -3.91 -16.56
C ASN A 8 -9.44 -4.13 -15.97
N LEU A 9 -9.53 -4.44 -14.67
CA LEU A 9 -10.82 -4.63 -14.00
C LEU A 9 -11.57 -3.32 -13.76
N ILE A 10 -10.86 -2.22 -13.51
CA ILE A 10 -11.45 -0.87 -13.43
C ILE A 10 -12.08 -0.51 -14.77
N GLU A 11 -11.36 -0.73 -15.87
CA GLU A 11 -11.87 -0.49 -17.23
C GLU A 11 -13.08 -1.36 -17.55
N ALA A 12 -13.05 -2.64 -17.18
CA ALA A 12 -14.18 -3.55 -17.39
C ALA A 12 -15.40 -3.21 -16.52
N GLY A 13 -15.19 -2.65 -15.32
CA GLY A 13 -16.23 -2.28 -14.36
C GLY A 13 -17.00 -3.44 -13.71
N LYS A 14 -16.65 -4.69 -14.04
CA LYS A 14 -17.30 -5.91 -13.55
C LYS A 14 -16.28 -7.00 -13.23
N VAL A 15 -16.61 -7.87 -12.28
CA VAL A 15 -15.80 -9.04 -11.91
C VAL A 15 -16.69 -10.27 -11.79
N GLU A 16 -16.14 -11.43 -12.11
CA GLU A 16 -16.80 -12.73 -11.94
C GLU A 16 -16.30 -13.42 -10.66
N VAL A 17 -17.18 -14.15 -9.98
CA VAL A 17 -16.90 -14.82 -8.71
C VAL A 17 -17.40 -16.26 -8.79
N ASN A 18 -16.48 -17.23 -8.73
CA ASN A 18 -16.77 -18.66 -8.89
C ASN A 18 -16.45 -19.52 -7.65
N GLY A 19 -15.86 -18.92 -6.61
CA GLY A 19 -15.54 -19.57 -5.34
C GLY A 19 -14.11 -20.08 -5.25
N GLU A 20 -13.35 -20.09 -6.36
CA GLU A 20 -12.07 -20.80 -6.45
C GLU A 20 -10.90 -19.95 -6.98
N SER A 21 -11.18 -18.80 -7.63
CA SER A 21 -10.17 -18.02 -8.37
C SER A 21 -10.12 -16.53 -8.03
N LEU A 22 -10.53 -16.16 -6.81
CA LEU A 22 -10.48 -14.78 -6.35
C LEU A 22 -9.03 -14.36 -6.06
N GLU A 23 -8.54 -13.37 -6.81
CA GLU A 23 -7.18 -12.85 -6.66
C GLU A 23 -7.14 -11.51 -5.89
N ILE A 24 -5.96 -11.15 -5.39
CA ILE A 24 -5.69 -9.89 -4.66
C ILE A 24 -6.20 -8.68 -5.44
N GLY A 25 -5.84 -8.55 -6.72
CA GLY A 25 -6.25 -7.45 -7.58
C GLY A 25 -7.77 -7.37 -7.78
N THR A 26 -8.47 -8.50 -7.82
CA THR A 26 -9.94 -8.53 -7.91
C THR A 26 -10.58 -7.95 -6.66
N VAL A 27 -10.09 -8.34 -5.48
CA VAL A 27 -10.57 -7.80 -4.20
C VAL A 27 -10.34 -6.29 -4.15
N VAL A 28 -9.14 -5.83 -4.53
CA VAL A 28 -8.79 -4.39 -4.57
C VAL A 28 -9.70 -3.62 -5.53
N ALA A 29 -9.95 -4.14 -6.72
CA ALA A 29 -10.82 -3.53 -7.73
C ALA A 29 -12.24 -3.30 -7.22
N VAL A 30 -12.83 -4.29 -6.54
CA VAL A 30 -14.16 -4.16 -5.94
C VAL A 30 -14.12 -3.23 -4.73
N ALA A 31 -13.24 -3.50 -3.77
CA ALA A 31 -13.14 -2.81 -2.49
C ALA A 31 -12.89 -1.30 -2.67
N LYS A 32 -11.84 -0.92 -3.42
CA LYS A 32 -11.45 0.49 -3.58
C LYS A 32 -12.15 1.18 -4.74
N TYR A 33 -12.33 0.50 -5.86
CA TYR A 33 -12.76 1.15 -7.11
C TYR A 33 -14.22 0.85 -7.48
N GLY A 34 -14.90 -0.04 -6.76
CA GLY A 34 -16.34 -0.28 -6.93
C GLY A 34 -16.70 -1.10 -8.17
N CYS A 35 -15.78 -1.92 -8.66
CA CYS A 35 -16.10 -2.90 -9.70
C CYS A 35 -17.22 -3.85 -9.21
N LYS A 36 -18.13 -4.20 -10.10
CA LYS A 36 -19.38 -4.89 -9.76
C LYS A 36 -19.23 -6.42 -9.81
N PRO A 37 -19.42 -7.16 -8.71
CA PRO A 37 -19.30 -8.61 -8.72
C PRO A 37 -20.55 -9.32 -9.23
N PHE A 38 -20.34 -10.34 -10.06
CA PHE A 38 -21.36 -11.26 -10.55
C PHE A 38 -20.95 -12.69 -10.17
N ILE A 39 -21.87 -13.41 -9.54
CA ILE A 39 -21.66 -14.81 -9.18
C ILE A 39 -21.80 -15.63 -10.46
N ASP A 40 -20.87 -16.55 -10.68
CA ASP A 40 -20.97 -17.54 -11.76
C ASP A 40 -22.29 -18.33 -11.61
N THR A 41 -23.02 -18.50 -12.71
CA THR A 41 -24.29 -19.22 -12.74
C THR A 41 -24.16 -20.58 -13.42
N ASP A 42 -22.95 -21.13 -13.50
CA ASP A 42 -22.71 -22.51 -13.90
C ASP A 42 -23.69 -23.44 -13.17
N PRO A 43 -24.52 -24.21 -13.90
CA PRO A 43 -25.42 -25.19 -13.32
C PRO A 43 -24.74 -26.13 -12.33
N ALA A 44 -23.46 -26.48 -12.52
CA ALA A 44 -22.71 -27.32 -11.59
C ALA A 44 -22.48 -26.62 -10.23
N LEU A 45 -22.10 -25.34 -10.22
CA LEU A 45 -21.95 -24.56 -8.99
C LEU A 45 -23.29 -24.46 -8.24
N VAL A 46 -24.36 -24.12 -8.96
CA VAL A 46 -25.71 -23.99 -8.37
C VAL A 46 -26.19 -25.32 -7.81
N ALA A 47 -25.95 -26.43 -8.52
CA ALA A 47 -26.27 -27.78 -8.05
C ALA A 47 -25.49 -28.15 -6.78
N ARG A 48 -24.17 -27.92 -6.74
CA ARG A 48 -23.34 -28.17 -5.54
C ARG A 48 -23.86 -27.42 -4.32
N MET A 49 -24.25 -26.15 -4.46
CA MET A 49 -24.86 -25.39 -3.37
C MET A 49 -26.20 -25.98 -2.91
N ALA A 50 -27.04 -26.41 -3.84
CA ALA A 50 -28.32 -27.05 -3.53
C ALA A 50 -28.12 -28.41 -2.82
N ASP A 51 -27.17 -29.23 -3.28
CA ASP A 51 -26.84 -30.53 -2.69
C ASP A 51 -26.26 -30.39 -1.28
N SER A 52 -25.47 -29.35 -1.03
CA SER A 52 -24.99 -28.96 0.30
C SER A 52 -26.16 -28.75 1.26
N LYS A 53 -27.16 -27.96 0.84
CA LYS A 53 -28.35 -27.68 1.64
C LYS A 53 -29.17 -28.94 1.88
N LYS A 54 -29.41 -29.72 0.83
CA LYS A 54 -30.14 -30.99 0.92
C LYS A 54 -29.46 -32.00 1.86
N THR A 55 -28.14 -32.03 1.86
CA THR A 55 -27.36 -32.88 2.77
C THR A 55 -27.57 -32.46 4.22
N LEU A 56 -27.49 -31.16 4.52
CA LEU A 56 -27.79 -30.64 5.85
C LEU A 56 -29.22 -31.01 6.30
N GLU A 57 -30.22 -30.78 5.44
CA GLU A 57 -31.63 -31.10 5.72
C GLU A 57 -31.83 -32.60 6.02
N LYS A 58 -31.15 -33.48 5.29
CA LYS A 58 -31.17 -34.94 5.53
C LYS A 58 -30.65 -35.29 6.92
N HIS A 59 -29.55 -34.68 7.37
CA HIS A 59 -29.01 -34.92 8.70
C HIS A 59 -29.94 -34.42 9.81
N LEU A 60 -30.61 -33.28 9.61
CA LEU A 60 -31.63 -32.79 10.54
C LEU A 60 -32.83 -33.75 10.61
N LEU A 61 -33.28 -34.28 9.48
CA LEU A 61 -34.36 -35.28 9.43
C LEU A 61 -33.99 -36.59 10.12
N TRP A 62 -32.71 -36.98 10.07
CA TRP A 62 -32.19 -38.13 10.81
C TRP A 62 -32.05 -37.88 12.32
N GLY A 63 -32.40 -36.68 12.82
CA GLY A 63 -32.26 -36.32 14.22
C GLY A 63 -30.81 -36.16 14.68
N ARG A 64 -29.85 -36.00 13.75
CA ARG A 64 -28.44 -35.77 14.10
C ARG A 64 -28.29 -34.38 14.75
N SER A 65 -27.43 -34.28 15.76
CA SER A 65 -27.04 -32.98 16.34
C SER A 65 -26.03 -32.29 15.43
N ILE A 66 -26.31 -31.05 15.04
CA ILE A 66 -25.51 -30.25 14.12
C ILE A 66 -25.23 -28.89 14.77
N TYR A 67 -23.94 -28.60 14.98
CA TYR A 67 -23.46 -27.39 15.66
C TYR A 67 -24.07 -26.11 15.07
N GLY A 68 -24.67 -25.28 15.92
CA GLY A 68 -25.23 -23.98 15.55
C GLY A 68 -26.42 -24.03 14.58
N VAL A 69 -27.00 -25.22 14.37
CA VAL A 69 -28.20 -25.43 13.54
C VAL A 69 -29.36 -25.93 14.39
N ASN A 70 -29.17 -27.01 15.15
CA ASN A 70 -30.12 -27.50 16.17
C ASN A 70 -29.48 -27.60 17.56
N THR A 71 -28.29 -27.02 17.72
CA THR A 71 -27.61 -26.81 19.00
C THR A 71 -27.37 -25.32 19.23
N GLY A 72 -27.04 -24.92 20.47
CA GLY A 72 -26.48 -23.60 20.73
C GLY A 72 -25.09 -23.38 20.09
N PHE A 73 -24.53 -22.20 20.33
CA PHE A 73 -23.23 -21.76 19.81
C PHE A 73 -22.19 -21.69 20.92
N GLY A 74 -20.91 -21.83 20.56
CA GLY A 74 -19.80 -21.65 21.50
C GLY A 74 -19.92 -22.56 22.72
N ALA A 75 -19.74 -21.99 23.91
CA ALA A 75 -19.86 -22.71 25.18
C ALA A 75 -21.27 -23.29 25.44
N ASN A 76 -22.30 -22.85 24.73
CA ASN A 76 -23.68 -23.35 24.84
C ASN A 76 -24.01 -24.46 23.81
N ALA A 77 -23.00 -25.08 23.19
CA ALA A 77 -23.19 -26.11 22.16
C ALA A 77 -23.85 -27.42 22.66
N ASP A 78 -23.99 -27.59 23.97
CA ASP A 78 -24.70 -28.69 24.63
C ASP A 78 -26.23 -28.51 24.63
N THR A 79 -26.72 -27.28 24.46
CA THR A 79 -28.16 -26.98 24.35
C THR A 79 -28.74 -27.44 23.01
N ARG A 80 -30.07 -27.66 22.94
CA ARG A 80 -30.79 -28.14 21.74
C ARG A 80 -32.04 -27.33 21.47
N THR A 81 -32.38 -27.17 20.19
CA THR A 81 -33.62 -26.52 19.75
C THR A 81 -34.08 -27.05 18.40
N THR A 82 -35.39 -27.02 18.16
CA THR A 82 -36.02 -27.28 16.85
C THR A 82 -36.45 -25.99 16.15
N ASP A 83 -36.35 -24.83 16.82
CA ASP A 83 -36.62 -23.52 16.23
C ASP A 83 -35.35 -22.98 15.54
N PHE A 84 -35.06 -23.53 14.37
CA PHE A 84 -33.84 -23.23 13.61
C PHE A 84 -33.76 -21.76 13.19
N VAL A 85 -34.90 -21.15 12.86
CA VAL A 85 -34.96 -19.76 12.37
C VAL A 85 -34.69 -18.79 13.51
N THR A 86 -35.34 -18.96 14.66
CA THR A 86 -35.08 -18.10 15.83
C THR A 86 -33.64 -18.27 16.32
N LEU A 87 -33.08 -19.48 16.26
CA LEU A 87 -31.67 -19.71 16.59
C LEU A 87 -30.72 -18.88 15.71
N GLN A 88 -30.93 -18.86 14.38
CA GLN A 88 -30.10 -18.03 13.49
C GLN A 88 -30.27 -16.52 13.76
N ARG A 89 -31.48 -16.08 14.11
CA ARG A 89 -31.72 -14.68 14.51
C ARG A 89 -31.01 -14.34 15.83
N ALA A 90 -31.05 -15.24 16.80
CA ALA A 90 -30.37 -15.08 18.08
C ALA A 90 -28.84 -14.96 17.88
N LEU A 91 -28.27 -15.67 16.92
CA LEU A 91 -26.85 -15.54 16.54
C LEU A 91 -26.50 -14.11 16.10
N THR A 92 -27.25 -13.56 15.15
CA THR A 92 -27.01 -12.21 14.66
C THR A 92 -27.25 -11.15 15.73
N GLN A 93 -28.28 -11.32 16.56
CA GLN A 93 -28.66 -10.36 17.59
C GLN A 93 -27.56 -10.12 18.62
N HIS A 94 -26.98 -11.18 19.19
CA HIS A 94 -25.99 -11.02 20.26
C HIS A 94 -24.63 -10.53 19.74
N GLN A 95 -24.30 -10.83 18.47
CA GLN A 95 -23.09 -10.34 17.81
C GLN A 95 -23.18 -8.87 17.39
N GLN A 96 -24.40 -8.32 17.24
CA GLN A 96 -24.67 -6.90 16.99
C GLN A 96 -24.56 -6.07 18.28
N SER A 97 -23.43 -6.17 18.98
CA SER A 97 -23.19 -5.57 20.30
C SER A 97 -22.05 -4.53 20.33
N ALA A 98 -21.41 -4.29 19.18
CA ALA A 98 -20.32 -3.33 19.06
C ALA A 98 -20.79 -1.86 18.96
N ILE A 99 -19.83 -0.93 19.10
CA ILE A 99 -20.10 0.49 19.35
C ILE A 99 -19.93 1.33 18.07
N LEU A 100 -20.92 2.18 17.77
CA LEU A 100 -20.84 3.28 16.81
C LEU A 100 -21.17 4.60 17.51
N THR A 101 -20.62 5.69 16.99
CA THR A 101 -20.92 7.05 17.44
C THR A 101 -21.85 7.77 16.46
N LYS A 102 -22.42 8.90 16.87
CA LYS A 102 -23.22 9.75 15.97
C LYS A 102 -22.42 10.24 14.75
N ASN A 103 -21.10 10.42 14.90
CA ASN A 103 -20.23 10.88 13.81
C ASN A 103 -20.08 9.82 12.71
N ASP A 104 -20.04 8.54 13.09
CA ASP A 104 -19.97 7.41 12.15
C ASP A 104 -21.22 7.30 11.26
N LEU A 105 -22.35 7.83 11.75
CA LEU A 105 -23.65 7.90 11.07
C LEU A 105 -23.84 9.22 10.30
N SER A 106 -22.76 9.98 10.07
CA SER A 106 -22.78 11.18 9.24
C SER A 106 -22.29 10.90 7.82
N VAL A 107 -22.70 11.72 6.85
CA VAL A 107 -22.26 11.61 5.44
C VAL A 107 -20.73 11.80 5.29
N HIS A 108 -20.08 12.40 6.29
CA HIS A 108 -18.65 12.66 6.31
C HIS A 108 -17.82 11.55 6.99
N GLY A 109 -18.44 10.66 7.78
CA GLY A 109 -17.76 9.62 8.58
C GLY A 109 -17.28 8.40 7.79
N ASP A 110 -16.92 8.58 6.51
CA ASP A 110 -16.50 7.52 5.59
C ASP A 110 -15.26 7.95 4.82
N LYS A 111 -14.23 8.38 5.56
CA LYS A 111 -12.90 8.63 5.02
C LYS A 111 -11.97 7.52 5.48
N ASP A 112 -11.44 6.75 4.53
CA ASP A 112 -10.38 5.76 4.78
C ASP A 112 -9.22 6.45 5.54
N GLY A 113 -8.94 6.03 6.77
CA GLY A 113 -7.88 6.61 7.62
C GLY A 113 -8.34 7.68 8.62
N GLU A 114 -9.64 7.87 8.84
CA GLU A 114 -10.13 8.74 9.92
C GLU A 114 -9.88 8.10 11.31
N HIS A 115 -8.82 8.53 11.99
CA HIS A 115 -8.35 7.96 13.27
C HIS A 115 -9.38 7.97 14.41
N ASN A 116 -10.43 8.78 14.31
CA ASN A 116 -11.50 8.90 15.31
C ASN A 116 -12.80 8.17 14.94
N SER A 117 -12.87 7.47 13.81
CA SER A 117 -14.05 6.68 13.46
C SER A 117 -14.10 5.38 14.25
N HIS A 118 -15.30 5.03 14.72
CA HIS A 118 -15.59 3.71 15.28
C HIS A 118 -16.19 2.77 14.23
N SER A 119 -16.29 3.19 12.97
CA SER A 119 -16.73 2.36 11.86
C SER A 119 -15.57 1.86 11.00
N MET A 120 -15.73 0.67 10.42
CA MET A 120 -14.87 0.16 9.36
C MET A 120 -15.01 1.05 8.12
N PRO A 121 -13.91 1.31 7.40
CA PRO A 121 -13.96 1.92 6.08
C PRO A 121 -14.89 1.18 5.11
N THR A 122 -15.66 1.90 4.30
CA THR A 122 -16.59 1.30 3.33
C THR A 122 -15.86 0.37 2.35
N SER A 123 -14.62 0.69 1.98
CA SER A 123 -13.79 -0.15 1.12
C SER A 123 -13.52 -1.53 1.74
N TRP A 124 -13.30 -1.59 3.05
CA TRP A 124 -13.07 -2.84 3.78
C TRP A 124 -14.33 -3.68 3.87
N VAL A 125 -15.46 -3.06 4.21
CA VAL A 125 -16.75 -3.77 4.30
C VAL A 125 -17.15 -4.32 2.93
N ARG A 126 -17.01 -3.52 1.87
CA ARG A 126 -17.31 -3.93 0.49
C ARG A 126 -16.46 -5.13 0.05
N GLY A 127 -15.17 -5.12 0.34
CA GLY A 127 -14.29 -6.26 0.08
C GLY A 127 -14.68 -7.48 0.91
N ALA A 128 -15.02 -7.30 2.19
CA ALA A 128 -15.46 -8.40 3.06
C ALA A 128 -16.73 -9.07 2.54
N MET A 129 -17.68 -8.29 2.02
CA MET A 129 -18.88 -8.83 1.36
C MET A 129 -18.51 -9.67 0.14
N LEU A 130 -17.60 -9.21 -0.73
CA LEU A 130 -17.10 -9.97 -1.88
C LEU A 130 -16.43 -11.29 -1.45
N VAL A 131 -15.51 -11.23 -0.50
CA VAL A 131 -14.79 -12.41 -0.01
C VAL A 131 -15.78 -13.39 0.63
N ARG A 132 -16.80 -12.91 1.34
CA ARG A 132 -17.84 -13.79 1.89
C ARG A 132 -18.69 -14.45 0.80
N VAL A 133 -19.02 -13.73 -0.29
CA VAL A 133 -19.65 -14.36 -1.47
C VAL A 133 -18.76 -15.48 -1.99
N ASN A 134 -17.48 -15.23 -2.26
CA ASN A 134 -16.57 -16.22 -2.83
C ASN A 134 -16.42 -17.47 -1.92
N THR A 135 -16.18 -17.26 -0.62
CA THR A 135 -15.92 -18.35 0.32
C THR A 135 -17.14 -19.27 0.56
N THR A 136 -18.36 -18.76 0.35
CA THR A 136 -19.61 -19.50 0.63
C THR A 136 -20.25 -20.19 -0.57
N ILE A 137 -20.01 -19.71 -1.80
CA ILE A 137 -20.55 -20.34 -3.01
C ILE A 137 -19.90 -21.68 -3.37
N ARG A 138 -18.79 -22.05 -2.70
CA ARG A 138 -18.05 -23.30 -2.89
C ARG A 138 -18.85 -24.59 -2.63
N GLY A 139 -20.06 -24.50 -2.08
CA GLY A 139 -20.94 -25.66 -1.87
C GLY A 139 -20.71 -26.41 -0.55
N HIS A 140 -19.99 -25.82 0.41
CA HIS A 140 -19.71 -26.44 1.71
C HIS A 140 -20.46 -25.81 2.89
N SER A 141 -21.16 -24.69 2.65
CA SER A 141 -21.75 -23.87 3.73
C SER A 141 -23.23 -24.13 3.98
N ALA A 142 -23.90 -24.94 3.13
CA ALA A 142 -25.35 -25.13 3.12
C ALA A 142 -26.17 -23.82 3.19
N ILE A 143 -25.67 -22.80 2.50
CA ILE A 143 -26.33 -21.49 2.33
C ILE A 143 -27.08 -21.45 0.98
N SER A 144 -28.23 -20.80 0.93
CA SER A 144 -28.97 -20.67 -0.33
C SER A 144 -28.34 -19.65 -1.29
N PHE A 145 -28.46 -19.91 -2.59
CA PHE A 145 -28.04 -18.98 -3.64
C PHE A 145 -28.68 -17.59 -3.49
N ARG A 146 -29.92 -17.53 -3.00
CA ARG A 146 -30.63 -16.25 -2.76
C ARG A 146 -29.88 -15.35 -1.78
N VAL A 147 -29.33 -15.90 -0.71
CA VAL A 147 -28.63 -15.13 0.33
C VAL A 147 -27.34 -14.53 -0.24
N VAL A 148 -26.53 -15.34 -0.93
CA VAL A 148 -25.27 -14.86 -1.53
C VAL A 148 -25.51 -13.90 -2.69
N ASP A 149 -26.55 -14.09 -3.50
CA ASP A 149 -26.90 -13.16 -4.58
C ASP A 149 -27.38 -11.81 -4.05
N MET A 150 -28.12 -11.79 -2.93
CA MET A 150 -28.47 -10.54 -2.24
C MET A 150 -27.20 -9.80 -1.78
N LEU A 151 -26.26 -10.52 -1.19
CA LEU A 151 -25.00 -9.95 -0.72
C LEU A 151 -24.23 -9.30 -1.89
N ALA A 152 -24.14 -10.00 -3.03
CA ALA A 152 -23.55 -9.45 -4.25
C ALA A 152 -24.35 -8.27 -4.84
N GLU A 153 -25.68 -8.30 -4.77
CA GLU A 153 -26.55 -7.20 -5.23
C GLU A 153 -26.32 -5.92 -4.42
N LEU A 154 -26.17 -6.01 -3.10
CA LEU A 154 -25.81 -4.86 -2.25
C LEU A 154 -24.48 -4.23 -2.68
N VAL A 155 -23.46 -5.06 -2.94
CA VAL A 155 -22.17 -4.57 -3.47
C VAL A 155 -22.35 -3.90 -4.83
N ARG A 156 -23.09 -4.52 -5.76
CA ARG A 156 -23.34 -3.96 -7.10
C ARG A 156 -24.07 -2.61 -7.10
N ARG A 157 -24.90 -2.38 -6.09
CA ARG A 157 -25.65 -1.12 -5.88
C ARG A 157 -24.91 -0.10 -5.02
N ASP A 158 -23.70 -0.43 -4.57
CA ASP A 158 -22.93 0.37 -3.62
C ASP A 158 -23.73 0.73 -2.37
N MET A 159 -24.45 -0.27 -1.84
CA MET A 159 -25.24 -0.21 -0.60
C MET A 159 -24.50 -1.00 0.48
N ILE A 160 -23.57 -0.34 1.16
CA ILE A 160 -22.61 -0.98 2.06
C ILE A 160 -22.96 -0.69 3.53
N PRO A 161 -23.12 -1.71 4.38
CA PRO A 161 -23.48 -1.49 5.79
C PRO A 161 -22.38 -0.77 6.56
N ILE A 162 -22.77 0.04 7.53
CA ILE A 162 -21.87 0.68 8.48
C ILE A 162 -21.57 -0.36 9.57
N VAL A 163 -20.33 -0.87 9.56
CA VAL A 163 -19.89 -1.93 10.45
C VAL A 163 -18.95 -1.35 11.50
N PRO A 164 -19.08 -1.69 12.80
CA PRO A 164 -18.13 -1.25 13.83
C PRO A 164 -16.70 -1.76 13.59
N LEU A 165 -15.71 -0.92 13.90
CA LEU A 165 -14.28 -1.19 13.66
C LEU A 165 -13.68 -2.24 14.61
N ARG A 166 -14.24 -2.40 15.82
CA ARG A 166 -13.69 -3.23 16.90
C ARG A 166 -14.74 -4.18 17.46
N GLY A 167 -14.30 -5.36 17.90
CA GLY A 167 -15.14 -6.40 18.50
C GLY A 167 -14.83 -7.82 18.01
N SER A 168 -14.10 -7.96 16.89
CA SER A 168 -13.63 -9.26 16.41
C SER A 168 -12.29 -9.64 17.05
N ILE A 169 -12.18 -10.91 17.46
CA ILE A 169 -10.92 -11.60 17.78
C ILE A 169 -10.53 -12.63 16.71
N SER A 170 -11.29 -12.70 15.60
CA SER A 170 -11.06 -13.60 14.47
C SER A 170 -10.86 -15.07 14.87
N ALA A 171 -11.62 -15.51 15.89
CA ALA A 171 -11.49 -16.82 16.54
C ALA A 171 -12.38 -17.88 15.90
N SER A 172 -13.69 -17.62 15.84
CA SER A 172 -14.69 -18.35 15.04
C SER A 172 -15.00 -17.57 13.77
N GLY A 173 -13.96 -17.04 13.13
CA GLY A 173 -14.07 -16.01 12.11
C GLY A 173 -14.37 -14.64 12.70
N ASP A 174 -14.70 -13.70 11.83
CA ASP A 174 -15.00 -12.32 12.18
C ASP A 174 -16.52 -12.14 12.43
N LEU A 175 -17.02 -12.82 13.47
CA LEU A 175 -18.44 -12.90 13.82
C LEU A 175 -19.11 -11.52 13.90
N MET A 176 -18.57 -10.62 14.74
CA MET A 176 -19.13 -9.30 14.99
C MET A 176 -19.33 -8.51 13.68
N PRO A 177 -18.30 -8.23 12.86
CA PRO A 177 -18.49 -7.41 11.67
C PRO A 177 -19.39 -8.07 10.62
N LEU A 178 -19.31 -9.40 10.47
CA LEU A 178 -20.19 -10.13 9.55
C LEU A 178 -21.65 -10.17 10.03
N ALA A 179 -21.91 -10.11 11.34
CA ALA A 179 -23.27 -10.03 11.89
C ALA A 179 -23.97 -8.72 11.54
N TYR A 180 -23.24 -7.60 11.42
CA TYR A 180 -23.79 -6.34 10.91
C TYR A 180 -24.13 -6.44 9.41
N ILE A 181 -23.33 -7.16 8.62
CA ILE A 181 -23.65 -7.45 7.21
C ILE A 181 -24.90 -8.32 7.11
N ALA A 182 -24.99 -9.39 7.91
CA ALA A 182 -26.17 -10.27 7.95
C ALA A 182 -27.43 -9.49 8.37
N GLY A 183 -27.31 -8.62 9.37
CA GLY A 183 -28.42 -7.78 9.81
C GLY A 183 -28.88 -6.76 8.76
N ALA A 184 -27.98 -6.29 7.90
CA ALA A 184 -28.36 -5.46 6.75
C ALA A 184 -29.20 -6.25 5.74
N LEU A 185 -28.85 -7.51 5.45
CA LEU A 185 -29.63 -8.41 4.60
C LEU A 185 -31.00 -8.74 5.19
N GLN A 186 -31.10 -8.80 6.53
CA GLN A 186 -32.35 -8.98 7.27
C GLN A 186 -33.18 -7.69 7.39
N GLY A 187 -32.68 -6.54 6.91
CA GLY A 187 -33.38 -5.26 7.00
C GLY A 187 -33.54 -4.75 8.44
N ASN A 188 -32.58 -5.05 9.33
CA ASN A 188 -32.62 -4.60 10.73
C ASN A 188 -32.71 -3.05 10.80
N PRO A 189 -33.73 -2.46 11.43
CA PRO A 189 -33.95 -1.01 11.45
C PRO A 189 -32.89 -0.22 12.24
N ASP A 190 -32.06 -0.88 13.04
CA ASP A 190 -30.96 -0.25 13.80
C ASP A 190 -29.60 -0.38 13.11
N ILE A 191 -29.55 -1.08 11.96
CA ILE A 191 -28.36 -1.14 11.12
C ILE A 191 -28.48 -0.12 10.01
N TYR A 192 -27.39 0.60 9.76
CA TYR A 192 -27.31 1.65 8.77
C TYR A 192 -26.49 1.23 7.56
N VAL A 193 -26.84 1.75 6.38
CA VAL A 193 -26.24 1.43 5.10
C VAL A 193 -25.82 2.74 4.42
N ARG A 194 -24.55 2.83 4.03
CA ARG A 194 -24.04 3.89 3.16
C ARG A 194 -24.37 3.56 1.72
N THR A 195 -24.91 4.53 1.00
CA THR A 195 -25.28 4.41 -0.40
C THR A 195 -24.63 5.51 -1.22
N ARG A 196 -24.18 5.18 -2.44
CA ARG A 196 -23.65 6.16 -3.40
C ARG A 196 -24.60 6.27 -4.60
N GLY A 197 -25.45 7.29 -4.60
CA GLY A 197 -26.41 7.56 -5.69
C GLY A 197 -26.08 8.83 -6.48
N GLY A 198 -26.82 9.08 -7.57
CA GLY A 198 -26.66 10.27 -8.44
C GLY A 198 -26.87 11.64 -7.77
N GLY A 199 -27.24 11.67 -6.48
CA GLY A 199 -27.32 12.87 -5.65
C GLY A 199 -26.31 12.94 -4.50
N GLY A 200 -25.27 12.09 -4.49
CA GLY A 200 -24.25 12.05 -3.44
C GLY A 200 -24.35 10.85 -2.48
N ARG A 201 -23.49 10.83 -1.45
CA ARG A 201 -23.50 9.81 -0.39
C ARG A 201 -24.73 10.02 0.52
N LYS A 202 -25.43 8.94 0.86
CA LYS A 202 -26.54 8.94 1.81
C LYS A 202 -26.42 7.79 2.79
N ILE A 203 -26.97 7.97 3.99
CA ILE A 203 -27.10 6.91 4.99
C ILE A 203 -28.59 6.58 5.12
N LEU A 204 -28.90 5.29 5.02
CA LEU A 204 -30.25 4.74 5.14
C LEU A 204 -30.28 3.71 6.27
N LYS A 205 -31.43 3.47 6.87
CA LYS A 205 -31.64 2.25 7.65
C LYS A 205 -31.64 1.05 6.69
N ALA A 206 -31.21 -0.11 7.16
CA ALA A 206 -31.20 -1.31 6.34
C ALA A 206 -32.61 -1.68 5.86
N SER A 207 -33.64 -1.49 6.69
CA SER A 207 -35.05 -1.64 6.31
C SER A 207 -35.40 -0.83 5.04
N ASP A 208 -34.94 0.41 4.99
CA ASP A 208 -35.27 1.36 3.93
C ASP A 208 -34.44 1.08 2.68
N ALA A 209 -33.16 0.69 2.85
CA ALA A 209 -32.30 0.24 1.76
C ALA A 209 -32.90 -0.99 1.05
N MET A 210 -33.36 -1.98 1.82
CA MET A 210 -34.00 -3.19 1.27
C MET A 210 -35.31 -2.85 0.54
N ALA A 211 -36.15 -1.97 1.10
CA ALA A 211 -37.35 -1.48 0.42
C ALA A 211 -37.03 -0.76 -0.91
N GLN A 212 -35.97 0.06 -0.94
CA GLN A 212 -35.53 0.73 -2.16
C GLN A 212 -35.07 -0.25 -3.25
N ILE A 213 -34.32 -1.30 -2.90
CA ILE A 213 -33.90 -2.34 -3.87
C ILE A 213 -35.12 -3.03 -4.48
N GLN A 214 -36.09 -3.38 -3.64
CA GLN A 214 -37.34 -4.00 -4.08
C GLN A 214 -38.10 -3.10 -5.06
N GLN A 215 -38.20 -1.80 -4.76
CA GLN A 215 -38.85 -0.83 -5.63
C GLN A 215 -38.12 -0.68 -6.98
N MET A 216 -36.80 -0.49 -6.96
CA MET A 216 -35.99 -0.33 -8.18
C MET A 216 -36.15 -1.53 -9.12
N ARG A 217 -36.19 -2.76 -8.57
CA ARG A 217 -36.39 -3.97 -9.39
C ARG A 217 -37.80 -4.07 -9.97
N MET A 218 -38.84 -3.69 -9.22
CA MET A 218 -40.20 -3.63 -9.76
C MET A 218 -40.28 -2.66 -10.95
N GLU A 219 -39.55 -1.55 -10.90
CA GLU A 219 -39.45 -0.59 -12.01
C GLU A 219 -38.63 -1.14 -13.19
N GLU A 220 -37.48 -1.78 -12.93
CA GLU A 220 -36.67 -2.45 -13.96
C GLU A 220 -37.47 -3.54 -14.71
N SER A 221 -38.21 -4.40 -13.98
CA SER A 221 -39.06 -5.44 -14.55
C SER A 221 -40.24 -4.88 -15.35
N LYS A 222 -40.84 -3.77 -14.90
CA LYS A 222 -41.88 -3.06 -15.67
C LYS A 222 -41.32 -2.49 -16.97
N SER A 223 -40.09 -1.95 -16.94
CA SER A 223 -39.43 -1.42 -18.15
C SER A 223 -39.10 -2.52 -19.16
N GLN A 224 -38.59 -3.67 -18.71
CA GLN A 224 -38.28 -4.82 -19.57
C GLN A 224 -39.54 -5.44 -20.18
N ASN A 225 -40.64 -5.54 -19.43
CA ASN A 225 -41.93 -5.99 -19.96
C ASN A 225 -42.52 -4.99 -20.95
N SER A 226 -42.35 -3.67 -20.75
CA SER A 226 -42.80 -2.65 -21.70
C SER A 226 -42.02 -2.66 -23.02
N ASN A 227 -40.73 -3.02 -22.99
CA ASN A 227 -39.91 -3.18 -24.19
C ASN A 227 -40.25 -4.48 -24.94
N ARG A 228 -40.49 -5.60 -24.22
CA ARG A 228 -40.96 -6.85 -24.84
C ARG A 228 -42.34 -6.74 -25.48
N SER A 229 -43.25 -5.97 -24.89
CA SER A 229 -44.59 -5.74 -25.47
C SER A 229 -44.57 -4.77 -26.66
N LYS A 230 -43.56 -3.89 -26.78
CA LYS A 230 -43.31 -3.11 -28.01
C LYS A 230 -42.67 -3.94 -29.14
N GLU A 231 -41.84 -4.92 -28.83
CA GLU A 231 -41.28 -5.85 -29.84
C GLU A 231 -42.30 -6.90 -30.32
N GLN A 232 -43.24 -7.31 -29.47
CA GLN A 232 -44.29 -8.27 -29.84
C GLN A 232 -45.54 -7.63 -30.49
N GLY A 233 -45.73 -6.30 -30.36
CA GLY A 233 -46.81 -5.56 -31.01
C GLY A 233 -46.57 -5.24 -32.50
N GLY A 234 -45.43 -5.63 -33.07
CA GLY A 234 -45.01 -5.28 -34.44
C GLY A 234 -45.22 -6.36 -35.52
N LYS A 235 -46.00 -7.42 -35.27
CA LYS A 235 -46.28 -8.45 -36.29
C LYS A 235 -47.70 -9.01 -36.20
N VAL A 236 -48.69 -8.30 -36.73
CA VAL A 236 -49.87 -8.89 -37.38
C VAL A 236 -50.36 -7.97 -38.53
N SER A 237 -50.57 -8.60 -39.69
CA SER A 237 -51.29 -8.19 -40.92
C SER A 237 -50.82 -6.98 -41.73
N GLU A 238 -50.21 -7.22 -42.90
CA GLU A 238 -50.93 -7.29 -44.19
C GLU A 238 -50.07 -7.89 -45.30
N VAL A 239 -50.71 -8.65 -46.19
CA VAL A 239 -50.15 -9.45 -47.28
C VAL A 239 -50.30 -8.70 -48.61
N GLY A 240 -49.16 -8.31 -49.19
CA GLY A 240 -48.86 -8.16 -50.63
C GLY A 240 -49.54 -7.03 -51.45
N PRO A 241 -49.08 -6.75 -52.69
CA PRO A 241 -47.88 -7.26 -53.38
C PRO A 241 -46.90 -6.14 -53.81
N ASP A 242 -45.67 -6.56 -54.11
CA ASP A 242 -44.62 -5.83 -54.85
C ASP A 242 -45.18 -5.29 -56.20
N PRO A 243 -44.74 -4.15 -56.77
CA PRO A 243 -43.41 -4.12 -57.38
C PRO A 243 -42.65 -2.77 -57.39
N ASN A 244 -41.33 -2.90 -57.55
CA ASN A 244 -40.47 -2.12 -58.44
C ASN A 244 -39.75 -0.84 -57.97
N GLU A 245 -38.45 -0.88 -58.29
CA GLU A 245 -37.63 0.18 -58.89
C GLU A 245 -37.12 1.38 -58.08
N ASN A 246 -35.80 1.35 -57.88
CA ASN A 246 -34.82 2.36 -58.31
C ASN A 246 -34.76 3.75 -57.63
N LYS A 247 -33.51 4.05 -57.26
CA LYS A 247 -32.77 5.32 -57.37
C LYS A 247 -32.83 6.37 -56.26
N ASP A 248 -31.61 6.62 -55.79
CA ASP A 248 -30.94 7.92 -55.65
C ASP A 248 -31.51 8.97 -54.68
N GLY A 249 -30.61 9.41 -53.79
CA GLY A 249 -30.26 10.83 -53.82
C GLY A 249 -30.58 11.67 -52.57
N LYS A 250 -29.52 11.91 -51.79
CA LYS A 250 -29.07 13.23 -51.31
C LYS A 250 -30.02 14.11 -50.45
N LYS A 251 -29.50 14.31 -49.22
CA LYS A 251 -29.12 15.60 -48.60
C LYS A 251 -30.20 16.55 -48.03
N LYS A 252 -29.84 16.98 -46.80
CA LYS A 252 -29.97 18.33 -46.19
C LYS A 252 -31.33 18.71 -45.55
N GLY A 253 -31.39 18.45 -44.24
CA GLY A 253 -31.39 19.42 -43.14
C GLY A 253 -32.19 20.72 -43.22
N LYS A 254 -32.90 21.05 -42.13
CA LYS A 254 -32.83 22.35 -41.44
C LYS A 254 -33.69 22.37 -40.17
N LYS A 255 -33.04 22.83 -39.08
CA LYS A 255 -33.46 23.91 -38.17
C LYS A 255 -34.98 24.16 -37.96
N ASN A 256 -35.37 24.16 -36.68
CA ASN A 256 -35.54 25.35 -35.82
C ASN A 256 -36.87 25.42 -35.03
N LYS A 257 -36.69 25.89 -33.79
CA LYS A 257 -37.45 26.93 -33.07
C LYS A 257 -38.67 26.57 -32.21
N ASN A 258 -38.43 26.84 -30.91
CA ASN A 258 -39.13 27.79 -30.03
C ASN A 258 -40.56 27.49 -29.55
N ARG A 259 -40.70 27.60 -28.22
CA ARG A 259 -41.55 28.58 -27.49
C ARG A 259 -41.14 28.57 -26.01
N LYS A 260 -40.66 29.67 -25.39
CA LYS A 260 -41.26 30.96 -24.95
C LYS A 260 -42.09 30.89 -23.65
N GLY A 261 -41.69 31.72 -22.67
CA GLY A 261 -42.49 32.30 -21.57
C GLY A 261 -41.62 32.60 -20.33
N LYS A 262 -41.05 33.81 -20.13
CA LYS A 262 -41.58 35.01 -19.40
C LYS A 262 -41.92 34.71 -17.92
N LYS A 263 -41.59 35.51 -16.88
CA LYS A 263 -41.13 36.91 -16.72
C LYS A 263 -40.73 37.17 -15.24
N ALA A 264 -39.79 38.10 -15.01
CA ALA A 264 -39.57 39.12 -13.93
C ALA A 264 -40.07 38.87 -12.48
N GLY A 265 -39.41 39.27 -11.37
CA GLY A 265 -38.25 40.15 -11.11
C GLY A 265 -38.52 40.96 -9.82
N ASP A 266 -37.53 41.19 -8.95
CA ASP A 266 -37.28 42.47 -8.23
C ASP A 266 -36.01 42.38 -7.37
N GLY A 267 -35.38 43.51 -7.05
CA GLY A 267 -34.11 43.60 -6.32
C GLY A 267 -34.04 44.71 -5.26
N SER A 268 -32.82 44.89 -4.73
CA SER A 268 -32.30 45.98 -3.86
C SER A 268 -32.63 45.89 -2.35
N LYS A 269 -31.86 46.39 -1.37
CA LYS A 269 -30.43 46.71 -1.12
C LYS A 269 -30.32 47.19 0.37
N ASP A 270 -29.17 46.93 1.02
CA ASP A 270 -28.49 47.63 2.15
C ASP A 270 -29.17 47.70 3.56
N PRO A 271 -28.52 48.13 4.69
CA PRO A 271 -27.10 48.48 5.00
C PRO A 271 -26.53 47.98 6.38
N GLU A 272 -25.33 48.48 6.73
CA GLU A 272 -24.46 48.37 7.93
C GLU A 272 -24.94 48.96 9.29
N GLU A 273 -24.21 48.54 10.34
CA GLU A 273 -23.67 49.29 11.52
C GLU A 273 -24.26 49.21 12.98
N ASN A 274 -23.37 48.73 13.89
CA ASN A 274 -22.97 49.17 15.26
C ASN A 274 -23.85 49.11 16.56
N LYS A 275 -23.43 48.21 17.49
CA LYS A 275 -23.07 48.33 18.96
C LYS A 275 -24.03 48.98 20.00
N PRO A 276 -23.84 48.91 21.36
CA PRO A 276 -22.74 48.38 22.21
C PRO A 276 -23.11 47.57 23.51
N GLY A 277 -22.11 46.95 24.18
CA GLY A 277 -21.78 47.27 25.60
C GLY A 277 -21.92 46.25 26.76
N LYS A 278 -20.81 46.16 27.55
CA LYS A 278 -20.61 45.75 28.98
C LYS A 278 -20.43 44.26 29.33
N ASP A 279 -19.65 43.84 30.33
CA ASP A 279 -18.43 44.31 31.07
C ASP A 279 -18.22 43.28 32.21
N SER A 280 -17.00 42.76 32.41
CA SER A 280 -16.40 42.52 33.75
C SER A 280 -14.98 41.96 33.65
N LYS A 281 -14.00 42.74 34.12
CA LYS A 281 -12.64 42.36 34.57
C LYS A 281 -12.74 41.67 35.97
N SER A 282 -11.75 41.02 36.59
CA SER A 282 -10.31 41.35 36.74
C SER A 282 -9.51 40.25 37.50
N THR A 283 -8.19 40.16 37.19
CA THR A 283 -6.97 40.02 38.08
C THR A 283 -6.79 38.80 39.00
N GLU A 284 -5.61 38.20 39.28
CA GLU A 284 -4.18 38.61 39.49
C GLU A 284 -3.25 37.35 39.31
N GLU A 285 -2.06 37.40 38.68
CA GLU A 285 -0.67 37.46 39.27
C GLU A 285 -0.37 36.38 40.36
N ASP A 286 0.73 35.60 40.40
CA ASP A 286 2.16 35.94 40.29
C ASP A 286 3.09 34.66 40.20
N LYS A 287 4.38 34.82 39.88
CA LYS A 287 5.45 33.80 39.57
C LYS A 287 6.24 33.26 40.83
N PRO A 288 7.53 32.79 40.75
CA PRO A 288 8.10 31.47 40.35
C PRO A 288 9.13 30.84 41.36
N GLY A 289 9.71 29.66 41.02
CA GLY A 289 10.97 29.09 41.59
C GLY A 289 10.78 27.74 42.31
N LYS A 290 11.68 26.74 42.37
CA LYS A 290 13.14 26.64 42.18
C LYS A 290 13.55 25.16 42.00
N GLU A 291 14.77 24.98 41.48
CA GLU A 291 15.59 23.77 41.32
C GLU A 291 15.90 22.98 42.61
N ASN A 292 16.13 21.67 42.49
CA ASN A 292 17.36 20.91 42.86
C ASN A 292 17.08 19.39 42.89
N LYS A 293 17.79 18.57 42.09
CA LYS A 293 19.05 17.83 42.38
C LYS A 293 18.92 16.67 43.38
N SER A 294 19.25 15.45 42.91
CA SER A 294 20.10 14.40 43.53
C SER A 294 19.80 13.06 42.79
N SER A 295 20.74 12.51 41.99
CA SER A 295 21.70 11.42 42.35
C SER A 295 21.00 10.09 42.70
N GLU A 296 21.49 8.87 42.45
CA GLU A 296 22.64 8.25 41.79
C GLU A 296 22.36 6.72 41.83
N GLU A 297 22.99 5.94 40.94
CA GLU A 297 23.52 4.56 41.09
C GLU A 297 22.64 3.41 41.68
N ALA A 298 22.41 2.29 40.97
CA ALA A 298 23.29 1.10 40.82
C ALA A 298 23.61 0.45 42.21
N LYS A 299 23.37 -0.83 42.53
CA LYS A 299 23.45 -2.11 41.81
C LYS A 299 23.02 -3.26 42.80
N PRO A 300 23.18 -4.59 42.51
CA PRO A 300 22.20 -5.63 42.83
C PRO A 300 22.64 -6.59 43.95
N GLU A 301 21.75 -7.51 44.35
CA GLU A 301 22.15 -8.76 44.99
C GLU A 301 21.33 -9.98 44.51
N LYS A 302 22.02 -11.12 44.56
CA LYS A 302 21.77 -12.42 43.93
C LYS A 302 21.18 -13.42 44.95
N GLU A 303 20.85 -14.60 44.41
CA GLU A 303 20.78 -15.93 45.06
C GLU A 303 19.46 -16.23 45.80
N SER A 304 18.87 -17.43 45.73
CA SER A 304 19.41 -18.77 45.47
C SER A 304 18.30 -19.77 45.05
N LYS A 305 18.74 -20.93 44.54
CA LYS A 305 17.98 -22.13 44.11
C LYS A 305 17.66 -23.08 45.29
N SER A 306 16.56 -23.84 45.17
CA SER A 306 16.42 -25.30 45.44
C SER A 306 14.94 -25.70 45.30
N THR A 307 14.48 -26.53 44.35
CA THR A 307 14.49 -28.01 44.20
C THR A 307 13.63 -28.82 45.18
N GLU A 308 12.66 -29.55 44.58
CA GLU A 308 12.08 -30.88 44.93
C GLU A 308 11.26 -30.95 46.25
N ASP A 309 10.11 -31.62 46.36
CA ASP A 309 9.82 -33.00 45.95
C ASP A 309 8.31 -33.40 46.01
N ALA A 310 8.07 -34.65 45.59
CA ALA A 310 6.85 -35.42 45.29
C ALA A 310 5.57 -35.47 46.20
N LYS A 311 4.43 -35.66 45.49
CA LYS A 311 3.19 -36.51 45.67
C LYS A 311 3.10 -37.54 46.84
N PRO A 312 1.97 -38.28 47.05
CA PRO A 312 0.51 -38.03 46.88
C PRO A 312 -0.36 -38.61 48.05
N GLY A 313 -1.69 -38.44 48.02
CA GLY A 313 -2.63 -39.14 48.92
C GLY A 313 -4.01 -39.41 48.29
N LYS A 314 -4.48 -40.65 48.41
CA LYS A 314 -5.67 -41.27 47.78
C LYS A 314 -6.95 -41.21 48.64
N GLU A 315 -8.09 -41.23 47.93
CA GLU A 315 -9.38 -41.95 48.15
C GLU A 315 -10.03 -42.03 49.54
N SER A 316 -11.33 -41.72 49.61
CA SER A 316 -12.36 -42.70 50.04
C SER A 316 -13.79 -42.22 49.72
N LYS A 317 -14.66 -43.22 49.45
CA LYS A 317 -16.09 -43.16 49.15
C LYS A 317 -16.93 -42.90 50.41
N THR A 318 -18.15 -42.39 50.24
CA THR A 318 -19.33 -42.88 50.97
C THR A 318 -20.64 -42.44 50.29
N THR A 319 -21.54 -43.41 50.20
CA THR A 319 -22.96 -43.39 49.82
C THR A 319 -23.84 -42.92 50.97
N GLU A 320 -24.99 -42.28 50.69
CA GLU A 320 -26.29 -42.64 51.30
C GLU A 320 -27.48 -41.90 50.66
N GLU A 321 -28.62 -42.59 50.72
CA GLU A 321 -29.94 -42.31 50.15
C GLU A 321 -30.78 -41.33 50.99
N ASN A 322 -31.80 -40.69 50.39
CA ASN A 322 -33.20 -40.81 50.84
C ASN A 322 -34.23 -40.01 50.01
N GLN A 323 -35.18 -40.77 49.46
CA GLN A 323 -36.65 -40.65 49.51
C GLN A 323 -37.40 -39.34 49.15
N ALA A 324 -38.14 -39.46 48.03
CA ALA A 324 -39.61 -39.43 47.89
C ALA A 324 -40.45 -38.28 48.49
N GLY A 325 -41.19 -37.63 47.59
CA GLY A 325 -42.41 -36.87 47.87
C GLY A 325 -43.30 -36.89 46.62
N ASP A 326 -44.36 -37.70 46.71
CA ASP A 326 -45.45 -37.87 45.75
C ASP A 326 -46.41 -36.67 45.84
N ASP A 327 -46.86 -36.13 44.72
CA ASP A 327 -48.22 -35.60 44.67
C ASP A 327 -48.81 -35.63 43.26
N SER A 328 -50.08 -36.02 43.22
CA SER A 328 -50.82 -36.42 42.05
C SER A 328 -51.95 -35.43 41.79
N THR A 329 -52.20 -35.01 40.54
CA THR A 329 -53.58 -34.74 40.06
C THR A 329 -53.68 -34.53 38.54
N LYS A 330 -54.31 -35.51 37.90
CA LYS A 330 -55.37 -35.44 36.85
C LYS A 330 -55.29 -34.43 35.71
N VAL A 331 -54.91 -34.95 34.54
CA VAL A 331 -55.71 -35.14 33.31
C VAL A 331 -56.91 -34.20 33.09
N GLN A 332 -56.83 -33.39 32.03
CA GLN A 332 -57.92 -33.16 31.07
C GLN A 332 -57.32 -33.10 29.66
N GLY A 333 -57.78 -33.99 28.79
CA GLY A 333 -57.37 -34.06 27.38
C GLY A 333 -58.20 -33.15 26.48
N THR A 334 -57.68 -32.87 25.29
CA THR A 334 -58.47 -32.61 24.09
C THR A 334 -57.63 -32.85 22.83
N GLN A 335 -58.00 -33.94 22.13
CA GLN A 335 -58.12 -34.13 20.68
C GLN A 335 -57.12 -33.47 19.71
N THR A 336 -56.26 -34.34 19.16
CA THR A 336 -56.09 -34.63 17.72
C THR A 336 -56.54 -33.58 16.69
N GLY A 337 -55.56 -33.00 16.00
CA GLY A 337 -55.70 -32.42 14.67
C GLY A 337 -54.49 -32.81 13.82
N LYS A 338 -54.67 -33.78 12.91
CA LYS A 338 -53.74 -34.06 11.81
C LYS A 338 -53.86 -32.91 10.81
N ASP A 339 -52.78 -32.17 10.58
CA ASP A 339 -52.61 -31.42 9.33
C ASP A 339 -51.17 -31.61 8.83
N SER A 340 -51.02 -32.65 8.02
CA SER A 340 -49.87 -32.85 7.14
C SER A 340 -50.00 -31.89 5.95
N ASN A 341 -49.31 -30.75 6.00
CA ASN A 341 -49.14 -29.92 4.82
C ASN A 341 -47.68 -29.99 4.34
N HIS A 342 -47.44 -30.93 3.44
CA HIS A 342 -46.30 -30.91 2.53
C HIS A 342 -46.44 -29.70 1.60
N THR A 343 -45.74 -28.61 1.89
CA THR A 343 -45.50 -27.57 0.90
C THR A 343 -44.48 -28.08 -0.12
N LYS A 344 -45.01 -28.48 -1.28
CA LYS A 344 -44.24 -28.63 -2.52
C LYS A 344 -43.71 -27.26 -2.94
N ASP A 345 -42.41 -27.03 -2.78
CA ASP A 345 -41.73 -25.97 -3.52
C ASP A 345 -41.71 -26.34 -5.00
N SER A 346 -42.61 -25.71 -5.75
CA SER A 346 -42.65 -25.76 -7.21
C SER A 346 -41.78 -24.64 -7.78
N VAL A 347 -41.04 -24.98 -8.84
CA VAL A 347 -39.97 -24.21 -9.51
C VAL A 347 -40.52 -23.00 -10.33
N GLY A 348 -41.59 -22.34 -9.86
CA GLY A 348 -42.39 -21.43 -10.70
C GLY A 348 -42.47 -19.94 -10.32
N ASP A 349 -42.12 -19.49 -9.10
CA ASP A 349 -42.46 -18.13 -8.62
C ASP A 349 -41.28 -17.31 -8.05
N GLY A 350 -40.04 -17.69 -8.38
CA GLY A 350 -38.81 -17.13 -7.78
C GLY A 350 -38.50 -15.66 -8.05
N HIS A 351 -39.27 -14.95 -8.88
CA HIS A 351 -38.96 -13.57 -9.28
C HIS A 351 -39.60 -12.48 -8.39
N LYS A 352 -40.68 -12.76 -7.64
CA LYS A 352 -41.40 -11.71 -6.88
C LYS A 352 -40.84 -11.40 -5.48
N HIS A 353 -40.07 -12.32 -4.88
CA HIS A 353 -39.61 -12.19 -3.48
C HIS A 353 -38.09 -12.14 -3.31
N LYS A 354 -37.32 -12.08 -4.41
CA LYS A 354 -35.86 -12.23 -4.37
C LYS A 354 -35.16 -11.18 -3.48
N TYR A 355 -35.73 -9.96 -3.39
CA TYR A 355 -35.06 -8.82 -2.77
C TYR A 355 -35.74 -8.19 -1.54
N THR A 356 -36.65 -8.92 -0.87
CA THR A 356 -37.17 -8.52 0.45
C THR A 356 -36.15 -8.79 1.55
N PRO A 357 -36.30 -8.19 2.76
CA PRO A 357 -35.57 -8.61 3.95
C PRO A 357 -35.54 -10.14 4.09
N LEU A 358 -34.37 -10.69 4.35
CA LEU A 358 -34.16 -12.14 4.41
C LEU A 358 -34.58 -12.71 5.77
N VAL A 359 -35.33 -13.82 5.74
CA VAL A 359 -35.48 -14.72 6.89
C VAL A 359 -34.47 -15.85 6.68
N LEU A 360 -33.46 -15.91 7.56
CA LEU A 360 -32.37 -16.87 7.44
C LEU A 360 -32.83 -18.25 7.91
N GLY A 361 -32.73 -19.25 7.03
CA GLY A 361 -33.06 -20.63 7.32
C GLY A 361 -31.98 -21.34 8.14
N PRO A 362 -32.14 -22.66 8.39
CA PRO A 362 -31.16 -23.44 9.15
C PRO A 362 -29.74 -23.24 8.61
N LYS A 363 -28.79 -22.96 9.52
CA LYS A 363 -27.37 -22.66 9.25
C LYS A 363 -27.08 -21.36 8.48
N GLU A 364 -28.02 -20.74 7.77
CA GLU A 364 -27.70 -19.59 6.90
C GLU A 364 -27.15 -18.38 7.65
N GLY A 365 -27.61 -18.14 8.89
CA GLY A 365 -27.04 -17.11 9.77
C GLY A 365 -25.58 -17.41 10.12
N LEU A 366 -25.31 -18.64 10.57
CA LEU A 366 -23.96 -19.08 10.87
C LEU A 366 -23.05 -19.05 9.64
N ALA A 367 -23.53 -19.50 8.48
CA ALA A 367 -22.78 -19.47 7.22
C ALA A 367 -22.43 -18.04 6.76
N LEU A 368 -23.20 -17.02 7.14
CA LEU A 368 -22.86 -15.63 6.85
C LEU A 368 -21.79 -15.09 7.80
N VAL A 369 -21.88 -15.41 9.10
CA VAL A 369 -21.04 -14.79 10.13
C VAL A 369 -19.78 -15.57 10.48
N ASN A 370 -19.75 -16.87 10.21
CA ASN A 370 -18.63 -17.75 10.51
C ASN A 370 -17.66 -17.78 9.34
N GLY A 371 -16.63 -16.93 9.37
CA GLY A 371 -15.60 -16.86 8.34
C GLY A 371 -14.65 -15.68 8.49
N THR A 372 -13.57 -15.67 7.73
CA THR A 372 -12.43 -14.74 7.88
C THR A 372 -12.46 -13.55 6.92
N ALA A 373 -13.59 -13.34 6.23
CA ALA A 373 -13.67 -12.41 5.12
C ALA A 373 -13.25 -10.97 5.44
N PRO A 374 -13.63 -10.36 6.58
CA PRO A 374 -13.13 -9.05 7.00
C PRO A 374 -11.61 -9.00 7.17
N SER A 375 -11.03 -9.89 7.99
CA SER A 375 -9.58 -9.92 8.23
C SER A 375 -8.78 -10.20 6.96
N ALA A 376 -9.21 -11.18 6.16
CA ALA A 376 -8.59 -11.48 4.87
C ALA A 376 -8.64 -10.27 3.92
N THR A 377 -9.77 -9.58 3.83
CA THR A 377 -9.91 -8.38 2.98
C THR A 377 -8.93 -7.27 3.38
N VAL A 378 -8.86 -6.93 4.67
CA VAL A 378 -7.97 -5.86 5.13
C VAL A 378 -6.51 -6.23 4.89
N ALA A 379 -6.13 -7.49 5.13
CA ALA A 379 -4.80 -7.99 4.82
C ALA A 379 -4.49 -7.97 3.31
N THR A 380 -5.46 -8.29 2.45
CA THR A 380 -5.35 -8.20 0.99
C THR A 380 -5.14 -6.76 0.50
N LEU A 381 -5.84 -5.78 1.09
CA LEU A 381 -5.60 -4.37 0.79
C LEU A 381 -4.19 -3.93 1.22
N ALA A 382 -3.76 -4.38 2.41
CA ALA A 382 -2.43 -4.07 2.93
C ALA A 382 -1.31 -4.66 2.07
N VAL A 383 -1.41 -5.94 1.65
CA VAL A 383 -0.36 -6.59 0.84
C VAL A 383 -0.25 -5.94 -0.54
N TYR A 384 -1.37 -5.51 -1.13
CA TYR A 384 -1.37 -4.80 -2.40
C TYR A 384 -0.59 -3.48 -2.31
N GLU A 385 -0.82 -2.69 -1.27
CA GLU A 385 -0.12 -1.43 -1.05
C GLU A 385 1.35 -1.65 -0.64
N ALA A 386 1.63 -2.65 0.20
CA ALA A 386 3.00 -3.00 0.61
C ALA A 386 3.89 -3.36 -0.58
N ASN A 387 3.35 -4.11 -1.56
CA ASN A 387 4.06 -4.42 -2.81
C ASN A 387 4.38 -3.15 -3.62
N GLN A 388 3.47 -2.18 -3.68
CA GLN A 388 3.73 -0.91 -4.36
C GLN A 388 4.82 -0.09 -3.66
N LEU A 389 4.78 -0.02 -2.33
CA LEU A 389 5.80 0.66 -1.53
C LEU A 389 7.18 -0.01 -1.67
N ALA A 390 7.24 -1.35 -1.79
CA ALA A 390 8.48 -2.07 -2.03
C ALA A 390 9.12 -1.74 -3.40
N VAL A 391 8.31 -1.51 -4.44
CA VAL A 391 8.80 -1.04 -5.75
C VAL A 391 9.30 0.41 -5.64
N LEU A 392 8.52 1.29 -5.01
CA LEU A 392 8.90 2.70 -4.83
C LEU A 392 10.21 2.83 -4.03
N ALA A 393 10.42 2.00 -3.00
CA ALA A 393 11.66 1.98 -2.22
C ALA A 393 12.90 1.66 -3.08
N GLN A 394 12.77 0.80 -4.09
CA GLN A 394 13.85 0.52 -5.04
C GLN A 394 14.13 1.74 -5.94
N VAL A 395 13.09 2.41 -6.43
CA VAL A 395 13.27 3.64 -7.24
C VAL A 395 13.87 4.78 -6.40
N ILE A 396 13.47 4.93 -5.14
CA ILE A 396 14.04 5.92 -4.20
C ILE A 396 15.50 5.58 -3.88
N THR A 397 15.86 4.30 -3.79
CA THR A 397 17.25 3.86 -3.64
C THR A 397 18.09 4.30 -4.85
N CYS A 398 17.55 4.18 -6.07
CA CYS A 398 18.20 4.70 -7.27
C CYS A 398 18.35 6.23 -7.23
N LEU A 399 17.28 6.94 -6.86
CA LEU A 399 17.29 8.40 -6.76
C LEU A 399 18.33 8.90 -5.76
N SER A 400 18.40 8.27 -4.59
CA SER A 400 19.38 8.56 -3.55
C SER A 400 20.80 8.26 -4.03
N SER A 401 20.99 7.16 -4.76
CA SER A 401 22.30 6.78 -5.33
C SER A 401 22.79 7.78 -6.38
N GLU A 402 21.89 8.31 -7.22
CA GLU A 402 22.21 9.35 -8.19
C GLU A 402 22.59 10.67 -7.52
N ALA A 403 21.81 11.11 -6.53
CA ALA A 403 22.11 12.32 -5.76
C ALA A 403 23.44 12.21 -4.99
N LEU A 404 23.80 11.00 -4.54
CA LEU A 404 25.06 10.69 -3.84
C LEU A 404 26.21 10.29 -4.79
N ALA A 405 26.05 10.44 -6.11
CA ALA A 405 27.06 10.08 -7.11
C ALA A 405 27.71 8.70 -6.83
N ALA A 406 26.86 7.70 -6.57
CA ALA A 406 27.26 6.39 -6.06
C ALA A 406 28.05 5.56 -7.10
N ASN A 407 28.83 4.60 -6.60
CA ASN A 407 29.37 3.50 -7.40
C ASN A 407 28.47 2.27 -7.21
N ILE A 408 27.63 1.99 -8.19
CA ILE A 408 26.59 0.96 -8.13
C ILE A 408 27.08 -0.44 -8.53
N GLU A 409 28.39 -0.69 -8.50
CA GLU A 409 28.97 -2.04 -8.69
C GLU A 409 28.35 -3.05 -7.70
N TRP A 410 27.89 -2.59 -6.54
CA TRP A 410 27.19 -3.41 -5.55
C TRP A 410 25.86 -4.02 -6.03
N ALA A 411 25.26 -3.48 -7.10
CA ALA A 411 24.07 -4.05 -7.72
C ALA A 411 24.40 -5.09 -8.81
N HIS A 412 25.68 -5.38 -9.07
CA HIS A 412 26.10 -6.25 -10.16
C HIS A 412 25.49 -7.67 -10.04
N PRO A 413 24.98 -8.28 -11.13
CA PRO A 413 24.27 -9.57 -11.08
C PRO A 413 25.07 -10.68 -10.41
N PHE A 414 26.37 -10.81 -10.73
CA PHE A 414 27.29 -11.75 -10.07
C PHE A 414 27.19 -11.76 -8.53
N ILE A 415 27.08 -10.59 -7.88
CA ILE A 415 27.01 -10.50 -6.41
C ILE A 415 25.73 -11.16 -5.88
N ALA A 416 24.62 -11.01 -6.60
CA ALA A 416 23.36 -11.66 -6.25
C ALA A 416 23.31 -13.13 -6.68
N GLU A 417 23.95 -13.49 -7.79
CA GLU A 417 24.00 -14.87 -8.29
C GLU A 417 24.82 -15.81 -7.36
N ILE A 418 25.90 -15.31 -6.74
CA ILE A 418 26.69 -16.11 -5.79
C ILE A 418 26.07 -16.18 -4.38
N ARG A 419 24.99 -15.43 -4.13
CA ARG A 419 24.15 -15.52 -2.93
C ARG A 419 22.67 -15.46 -3.35
N PRO A 420 22.14 -16.55 -3.95
CA PRO A 420 20.96 -16.53 -4.81
C PRO A 420 19.63 -16.52 -4.05
N HIS A 421 19.47 -15.59 -3.10
CA HIS A 421 18.14 -15.29 -2.57
C HIS A 421 17.31 -14.62 -3.68
N GLN A 422 16.12 -15.14 -3.96
CA GLN A 422 15.32 -14.73 -5.11
C GLN A 422 14.98 -13.24 -5.07
N GLY A 423 14.49 -12.75 -3.93
CA GLY A 423 14.26 -11.32 -3.75
C GLY A 423 15.52 -10.47 -3.92
N GLN A 424 16.69 -10.92 -3.46
CA GLN A 424 17.94 -10.18 -3.64
C GLN A 424 18.32 -10.06 -5.13
N MET A 425 18.20 -11.16 -5.88
CA MET A 425 18.46 -11.19 -7.32
C MET A 425 17.49 -10.27 -8.07
N GLU A 426 16.20 -10.31 -7.72
CA GLU A 426 15.19 -9.45 -8.31
C GLU A 426 15.48 -7.97 -8.05
N VAL A 427 15.75 -7.59 -6.80
CA VAL A 427 16.06 -6.20 -6.45
C VAL A 427 17.31 -5.73 -7.19
N ALA A 428 18.39 -6.52 -7.20
CA ALA A 428 19.62 -6.16 -7.91
C ALA A 428 19.36 -5.90 -9.40
N ARG A 429 18.58 -6.77 -10.05
CA ARG A 429 18.18 -6.60 -11.45
C ARG A 429 17.34 -5.32 -11.65
N ASN A 430 16.33 -5.09 -10.81
CA ASN A 430 15.45 -3.94 -10.91
C ASN A 430 16.22 -2.63 -10.75
N LEU A 431 17.09 -2.54 -9.74
CA LEU A 431 17.94 -1.37 -9.53
C LEU A 431 18.81 -1.08 -10.76
N ARG A 432 19.47 -2.10 -11.33
CA ARG A 432 20.25 -1.94 -12.56
C ARG A 432 19.41 -1.50 -13.76
N TYR A 433 18.18 -1.99 -13.87
CA TYR A 433 17.24 -1.54 -14.90
C TYR A 433 16.92 -0.05 -14.73
N PHE A 434 16.57 0.37 -13.51
CA PHE A 434 16.25 1.77 -13.21
C PHE A 434 17.44 2.72 -13.42
N PHE A 435 18.67 2.27 -13.20
CA PHE A 435 19.89 3.07 -13.43
C PHE A 435 20.26 3.25 -14.91
N ARG A 436 19.66 2.51 -15.86
CA ARG A 436 20.01 2.61 -17.28
C ARG A 436 19.91 4.06 -17.76
N GLY A 437 20.94 4.54 -18.44
CA GLY A 437 21.00 5.90 -18.98
C GLY A 437 21.35 6.99 -17.96
N SER A 438 21.60 6.64 -16.69
CA SER A 438 22.05 7.61 -15.69
C SER A 438 23.46 8.10 -16.02
N ALA A 439 23.66 9.42 -15.92
CA ALA A 439 24.96 10.07 -16.01
C ALA A 439 25.55 10.42 -14.61
N LEU A 440 24.81 10.12 -13.54
CA LEU A 440 25.16 10.51 -12.17
C LEU A 440 25.81 9.38 -11.36
N VAL A 441 25.56 8.12 -11.71
CA VAL A 441 26.19 6.96 -11.08
C VAL A 441 27.33 6.41 -11.93
N THR A 442 28.19 5.61 -11.29
CA THR A 442 29.26 4.84 -11.94
C THR A 442 29.16 3.36 -11.58
N GLY A 443 29.88 2.45 -12.23
CA GLY A 443 29.80 1.02 -11.94
C GLY A 443 28.72 0.25 -12.72
N LEU A 444 27.99 0.91 -13.64
CA LEU A 444 26.94 0.26 -14.43
C LEU A 444 27.51 -0.60 -15.58
N SER A 445 28.62 -0.21 -16.21
CA SER A 445 29.25 -0.95 -17.34
C SER A 445 30.67 -1.43 -17.01
N LYS A 446 31.16 -2.47 -17.72
CA LYS A 446 32.49 -3.08 -17.54
C LYS A 446 33.67 -2.11 -17.68
N SER A 447 33.49 -0.99 -18.41
CA SER A 447 34.55 0.01 -18.65
C SER A 447 34.80 0.94 -17.46
N THR A 448 34.12 0.74 -16.32
CA THR A 448 34.21 1.64 -15.17
C THR A 448 35.18 1.17 -14.07
N HIS A 449 35.97 0.13 -14.30
CA HIS A 449 37.05 -0.24 -13.37
C HIS A 449 38.12 0.87 -13.20
N ASP A 450 38.25 1.78 -14.18
CA ASP A 450 39.09 2.99 -14.06
C ASP A 450 38.59 3.95 -12.96
N ALA A 451 37.33 3.84 -12.51
CA ALA A 451 36.79 4.60 -11.40
C ALA A 451 37.32 4.16 -10.01
N ARG A 452 38.12 3.08 -9.93
CA ARG A 452 38.80 2.66 -8.69
C ARG A 452 40.02 3.52 -8.33
N ALA A 453 40.44 4.44 -9.21
CA ALA A 453 41.51 5.41 -8.94
C ALA A 453 41.05 6.65 -8.12
N ARG A 454 39.87 6.62 -7.51
CA ARG A 454 39.33 7.74 -6.73
C ARG A 454 40.01 7.89 -5.37
N THR A 455 40.26 9.12 -4.97
CA THR A 455 40.60 9.49 -3.59
C THR A 455 39.32 9.62 -2.76
N GLY A 456 39.34 9.18 -1.49
CA GLY A 456 38.19 9.22 -0.58
C GLY A 456 37.55 7.84 -0.31
N LEU A 457 36.28 7.83 0.07
CA LEU A 457 35.57 6.61 0.47
C LEU A 457 35.37 5.68 -0.74
N VAL A 458 36.02 4.52 -0.71
CA VAL A 458 36.02 3.53 -1.82
C VAL A 458 34.66 2.85 -1.99
N GLN A 459 33.89 2.71 -0.91
CA GLN A 459 32.62 1.99 -0.89
C GLN A 459 31.49 2.86 -0.37
N ASP A 460 30.33 2.83 -1.02
CA ASP A 460 29.14 3.50 -0.50
C ASP A 460 28.70 2.90 0.86
N ARG A 461 27.95 3.66 1.64
CA ARG A 461 27.41 3.20 2.93
C ARG A 461 26.27 2.20 2.73
N TYR A 462 25.93 1.49 3.81
CA TYR A 462 25.05 0.31 3.73
C TYR A 462 23.65 0.65 3.22
N ALA A 463 23.11 1.82 3.58
CA ALA A 463 21.77 2.24 3.14
C ALA A 463 21.60 2.22 1.61
N LEU A 464 22.69 2.40 0.85
CA LEU A 464 22.71 2.18 -0.60
C LEU A 464 23.25 0.80 -0.97
N ARG A 465 24.46 0.48 -0.50
CA ARG A 465 25.25 -0.66 -0.98
C ARG A 465 24.61 -2.01 -0.66
N THR A 466 23.92 -2.14 0.47
CA THR A 466 23.28 -3.38 0.88
C THR A 466 21.79 -3.41 0.55
N SER A 467 21.31 -2.50 -0.31
CA SER A 467 19.87 -2.35 -0.60
C SER A 467 19.24 -3.61 -1.19
N SER A 468 19.93 -4.36 -2.06
CA SER A 468 19.43 -5.62 -2.59
C SER A 468 19.34 -6.71 -1.52
N GLN A 469 20.31 -6.78 -0.61
CA GLN A 469 20.29 -7.72 0.53
C GLN A 469 19.27 -7.32 1.60
N TRP A 470 18.90 -6.04 1.68
CA TRP A 470 17.96 -5.50 2.65
C TRP A 470 16.50 -5.63 2.18
N ILE A 471 16.22 -5.27 0.92
CA ILE A 471 14.88 -5.36 0.33
C ILE A 471 14.58 -6.79 -0.16
N GLY A 472 15.61 -7.58 -0.49
CA GLY A 472 15.43 -8.94 -1.00
C GLY A 472 14.52 -9.82 -0.11
N PRO A 473 14.85 -10.00 1.18
CA PRO A 473 13.99 -10.75 2.11
C PRO A 473 12.59 -10.14 2.27
N VAL A 474 12.44 -8.82 2.11
CA VAL A 474 11.13 -8.17 2.12
C VAL A 474 10.27 -8.64 0.93
N LEU A 475 10.85 -8.77 -0.27
CA LEU A 475 10.12 -9.31 -1.42
C LEU A 475 9.74 -10.79 -1.20
N ASP A 476 10.67 -11.59 -0.69
CA ASP A 476 10.43 -13.00 -0.39
C ASP A 476 9.22 -13.16 0.57
N ASP A 477 9.19 -12.36 1.64
CA ASP A 477 8.11 -12.37 2.62
C ASP A 477 6.77 -11.85 2.07
N LEU A 478 6.79 -10.83 1.19
CA LEU A 478 5.60 -10.33 0.52
C LEU A 478 5.02 -11.33 -0.49
N TRP A 479 5.86 -12.12 -1.16
CA TRP A 479 5.40 -13.21 -2.04
C TRP A 479 4.71 -14.31 -1.24
N VAL A 480 5.33 -14.77 -0.15
CA VAL A 480 4.71 -15.77 0.75
C VAL A 480 3.39 -15.24 1.29
N SER A 481 3.35 -13.98 1.72
CA SER A 481 2.13 -13.32 2.19
C SER A 481 1.03 -13.30 1.14
N THR A 482 1.39 -12.96 -0.10
CA THR A 482 0.46 -12.93 -1.24
C THR A 482 -0.12 -14.32 -1.53
N GLY A 483 0.71 -15.36 -1.52
CA GLY A 483 0.27 -16.74 -1.74
C GLY A 483 -0.66 -17.24 -0.63
N GLN A 484 -0.28 -17.01 0.63
CA GLN A 484 -1.09 -17.38 1.80
C GLN A 484 -2.47 -16.72 1.78
N LEU A 485 -2.54 -15.41 1.49
CA LEU A 485 -3.81 -14.70 1.38
C LEU A 485 -4.63 -15.18 0.18
N THR A 486 -3.99 -15.51 -0.95
CA THR A 486 -4.70 -16.05 -2.11
C THR A 486 -5.39 -17.38 -1.79
N VAL A 487 -4.79 -18.25 -0.97
CA VAL A 487 -5.46 -19.45 -0.46
C VAL A 487 -6.63 -19.10 0.44
N GLU A 488 -6.43 -18.20 1.40
CA GLU A 488 -7.47 -17.80 2.34
C GLU A 488 -8.72 -17.26 1.63
N LEU A 489 -8.51 -16.41 0.60
CA LEU A 489 -9.58 -15.85 -0.23
C LEU A 489 -10.40 -16.91 -0.97
N ASN A 490 -9.79 -18.07 -1.25
CA ASN A 490 -10.37 -19.20 -1.98
C ASN A 490 -10.57 -20.44 -1.10
N SER A 491 -10.71 -20.24 0.21
CA SER A 491 -10.97 -21.33 1.16
C SER A 491 -12.41 -21.31 1.66
N THR A 492 -12.93 -22.48 2.04
CA THR A 492 -14.16 -22.53 2.83
C THR A 492 -13.80 -22.25 4.29
N THR A 493 -13.97 -21.00 4.69
CA THR A 493 -13.84 -20.55 6.08
C THR A 493 -15.24 -20.52 6.71
N ASP A 494 -15.68 -21.67 7.23
CA ASP A 494 -17.01 -21.89 7.82
C ASP A 494 -16.98 -23.14 8.74
N ASN A 495 -17.98 -23.28 9.61
CA ASN A 495 -18.21 -24.47 10.44
C ASN A 495 -19.68 -24.57 10.86
N PRO A 496 -20.28 -25.77 10.87
CA PRO A 496 -19.77 -27.01 10.28
C PRO A 496 -19.68 -26.93 8.76
N VAL A 497 -18.84 -27.76 8.16
CA VAL A 497 -18.72 -27.89 6.70
C VAL A 497 -19.53 -29.09 6.23
N VAL A 498 -20.21 -28.92 5.11
CA VAL A 498 -21.00 -29.98 4.47
C VAL A 498 -20.22 -30.52 3.29
N ASN A 499 -20.05 -31.84 3.24
CA ASN A 499 -19.51 -32.52 2.07
C ASN A 499 -20.67 -33.22 1.34
N PRO A 500 -21.24 -32.60 0.30
CA PRO A 500 -22.37 -33.16 -0.41
C PRO A 500 -22.02 -34.42 -1.21
N GLU A 501 -20.75 -34.60 -1.60
CA GLU A 501 -20.32 -35.76 -2.40
C GLU A 501 -20.43 -37.08 -1.63
N VAL A 502 -20.07 -37.05 -0.34
CA VAL A 502 -20.21 -38.22 0.56
C VAL A 502 -21.48 -38.14 1.42
N GLY A 503 -22.21 -37.02 1.37
CA GLY A 503 -23.43 -36.81 2.13
C GLY A 503 -23.22 -36.66 3.64
N GLU A 504 -22.08 -36.13 4.09
CA GLU A 504 -21.71 -35.98 5.51
C GLU A 504 -21.52 -34.51 5.93
N VAL A 505 -21.60 -34.26 7.24
CA VAL A 505 -21.42 -32.95 7.87
C VAL A 505 -20.30 -33.06 8.91
N TYR A 506 -19.29 -32.20 8.80
CA TYR A 506 -18.10 -32.24 9.64
C TYR A 506 -17.98 -30.96 10.47
N CYS A 507 -17.65 -31.12 11.75
CA CYS A 507 -17.28 -30.00 12.62
C CYS A 507 -15.75 -29.85 12.64
N GLY A 508 -15.26 -28.63 12.44
CA GLY A 508 -13.85 -28.30 12.38
C GLY A 508 -13.56 -26.84 12.72
N GLY A 509 -12.35 -26.39 12.41
CA GLY A 509 -11.82 -25.08 12.82
C GLY A 509 -11.43 -24.14 11.67
N ASN A 510 -11.98 -24.32 10.46
CA ASN A 510 -11.60 -23.54 9.26
C ASN A 510 -11.87 -22.03 9.38
N PHE A 511 -12.58 -21.61 10.41
CA PHE A 511 -12.82 -20.21 10.74
C PHE A 511 -11.63 -19.51 11.42
N GLN A 512 -10.58 -20.26 11.80
CA GLN A 512 -9.44 -19.74 12.54
C GLN A 512 -8.46 -19.05 11.60
N ALA A 513 -8.36 -17.72 11.70
CA ALA A 513 -7.60 -16.89 10.76
C ALA A 513 -6.09 -16.76 11.09
N SER A 514 -5.46 -17.76 11.72
CA SER A 514 -4.06 -17.65 12.17
C SER A 514 -3.08 -17.40 11.03
N VAL A 515 -3.36 -17.91 9.83
CA VAL A 515 -2.58 -17.61 8.61
C VAL A 515 -2.59 -16.12 8.31
N VAL A 516 -3.76 -15.47 8.37
CA VAL A 516 -3.90 -14.02 8.13
C VAL A 516 -3.10 -13.22 9.16
N THR A 517 -3.08 -13.64 10.44
CA THR A 517 -2.23 -13.01 11.46
C THR A 517 -0.76 -13.14 11.11
N GLN A 518 -0.26 -14.35 10.84
CA GLN A 518 1.16 -14.54 10.48
C GLN A 518 1.57 -13.71 9.25
N THR A 519 0.72 -13.67 8.22
CA THR A 519 0.94 -12.83 7.04
C THR A 519 0.99 -11.34 7.40
N THR A 520 0.05 -10.84 8.20
CA THR A 520 -0.02 -9.42 8.56
C THR A 520 1.10 -8.97 9.47
N GLU A 521 1.59 -9.81 10.38
CA GLU A 521 2.75 -9.53 11.22
C GLU A 521 4.05 -9.48 10.41
N LYS A 522 4.24 -10.45 9.51
CA LYS A 522 5.33 -10.48 8.55
C LYS A 522 5.34 -9.21 7.69
N MET A 523 4.18 -8.81 7.17
CA MET A 523 4.04 -7.55 6.42
C MET A 523 4.42 -6.31 7.24
N ARG A 524 4.06 -6.23 8.53
CA ARG A 524 4.46 -5.07 9.36
C ARG A 524 5.98 -4.99 9.52
N LEU A 525 6.64 -6.13 9.71
CA LEU A 525 8.10 -6.17 9.76
C LEU A 525 8.73 -5.77 8.42
N CYS A 526 8.16 -6.21 7.29
CA CYS A 526 8.58 -5.77 5.96
C CYS A 526 8.48 -4.24 5.80
N LEU A 527 7.34 -3.65 6.17
CA LEU A 527 7.09 -2.22 6.06
C LEU A 527 8.08 -1.41 6.93
N GLN A 528 8.31 -1.86 8.16
CA GLN A 528 9.30 -1.28 9.07
C GLN A 528 10.72 -1.35 8.51
N THR A 529 11.07 -2.48 7.89
CA THR A 529 12.37 -2.71 7.26
C THR A 529 12.59 -1.74 6.11
N ILE A 530 11.58 -1.54 5.24
CA ILE A 530 11.63 -0.52 4.18
C ILE A 530 11.79 0.88 4.79
N GLY A 531 10.96 1.22 5.79
CA GLY A 531 11.01 2.52 6.46
C GLY A 531 12.40 2.83 7.01
N LYS A 532 13.04 1.85 7.66
CA LYS A 532 14.40 2.01 8.22
C LYS A 532 15.43 2.36 7.14
N MET A 533 15.32 1.76 5.96
CA MET A 533 16.21 2.05 4.84
C MET A 533 15.93 3.44 4.28
N LEU A 534 14.68 3.82 4.06
CA LEU A 534 14.31 5.16 3.59
C LEU A 534 14.79 6.25 4.56
N PHE A 535 14.64 6.03 5.87
CA PHE A 535 15.18 6.91 6.89
C PHE A 535 16.71 7.05 6.77
N ALA A 536 17.44 5.94 6.69
CA ALA A 536 18.90 5.99 6.56
C ALA A 536 19.37 6.71 5.28
N GLN A 537 18.74 6.43 4.14
CA GLN A 537 19.07 7.07 2.86
C GLN A 537 18.80 8.58 2.89
N THR A 538 17.66 9.00 3.44
CA THR A 538 17.30 10.42 3.55
C THR A 538 18.21 11.19 4.50
N SER A 539 18.55 10.62 5.66
CA SER A 539 19.52 11.23 6.57
C SER A 539 20.92 11.35 5.94
N GLU A 540 21.35 10.37 5.12
CA GLU A 540 22.62 10.45 4.39
C GLU A 540 22.65 11.58 3.34
N LEU A 541 21.52 11.85 2.67
CA LEU A 541 21.38 12.95 1.71
C LEU A 541 21.45 14.33 2.39
N ILE A 542 20.77 14.46 3.53
CA ILE A 542 20.62 15.71 4.29
C ILE A 542 21.93 16.13 4.99
N ASN A 543 22.76 15.15 5.39
CA ASN A 543 23.97 15.39 6.13
C ASN A 543 25.18 15.70 5.22
N PRO A 544 25.80 16.90 5.31
CA PRO A 544 26.90 17.32 4.45
C PRO A 544 28.16 16.45 4.58
N VAL A 545 28.35 15.77 5.71
CA VAL A 545 29.49 14.87 5.96
C VAL A 545 29.37 13.57 5.15
N THR A 546 28.14 13.15 4.87
CA THR A 546 27.85 11.89 4.17
C THR A 546 27.43 12.09 2.72
N SER A 547 26.90 13.27 2.38
CA SER A 547 26.24 13.56 1.11
C SER A 547 27.18 13.80 -0.09
N LYS A 548 28.49 13.73 0.13
CA LYS A 548 29.53 13.99 -0.89
C LYS A 548 29.36 15.36 -1.55
N GLY A 549 29.24 16.41 -0.73
CA GLY A 549 29.27 17.80 -1.17
C GLY A 549 27.92 18.41 -1.55
N LEU A 550 26.80 17.80 -1.14
CA LEU A 550 25.52 18.52 -1.13
C LEU A 550 25.50 19.50 0.07
N PRO A 551 24.85 20.67 -0.06
CA PRO A 551 24.67 21.61 1.04
C PRO A 551 23.92 20.98 2.23
N PRO A 552 24.19 21.42 3.46
CA PRO A 552 23.51 20.90 4.65
C PRO A 552 22.00 21.10 4.56
N ASN A 553 21.24 20.08 4.94
CA ASN A 553 19.79 20.06 4.85
C ASN A 553 19.23 20.31 3.43
N LEU A 554 20.05 20.15 2.38
CA LEU A 554 19.68 20.40 0.99
C LEU A 554 19.20 21.84 0.73
N ALA A 555 19.86 22.81 1.35
CA ALA A 555 19.68 24.24 1.06
C ALA A 555 20.09 24.56 -0.39
N ALA A 556 19.28 25.35 -1.10
CA ALA A 556 19.57 25.82 -2.46
C ALA A 556 20.21 27.24 -2.49
N ASP A 557 19.96 27.97 -1.41
CA ASP A 557 20.46 29.28 -1.04
C ASP A 557 21.54 29.16 0.05
N ASP A 558 21.84 30.26 0.75
CA ASP A 558 22.94 30.29 1.71
C ASP A 558 22.65 29.41 2.95
N PRO A 559 23.50 28.42 3.25
CA PRO A 559 23.31 27.48 4.36
C PRO A 559 23.12 28.12 5.74
N SER A 560 23.65 29.32 5.98
CA SER A 560 23.48 30.02 7.26
C SER A 560 22.04 30.47 7.53
N LEU A 561 21.25 30.67 6.47
CA LEU A 561 19.87 31.18 6.55
C LEU A 561 18.81 30.15 6.12
N SER A 562 19.23 29.00 5.59
CA SER A 562 18.32 28.03 4.99
C SER A 562 18.47 26.62 5.56
N PHE A 563 17.38 26.14 6.16
CA PHE A 563 17.33 24.85 6.84
C PHE A 563 16.48 23.80 6.12
N CYS A 564 15.82 24.17 5.01
CA CYS A 564 15.08 23.34 4.05
C CYS A 564 14.56 21.97 4.58
N MET A 565 15.37 20.90 4.56
CA MET A 565 14.93 19.55 4.95
C MET A 565 15.10 19.19 6.43
N LYS A 566 15.55 20.11 7.28
CA LYS A 566 15.75 19.85 8.72
C LYS A 566 14.46 19.37 9.41
N GLY A 567 13.33 20.01 9.11
CA GLY A 567 12.03 19.59 9.62
C GLY A 567 11.59 18.23 9.08
N VAL A 568 11.94 17.92 7.83
CA VAL A 568 11.65 16.62 7.21
C VAL A 568 12.44 15.50 7.89
N ASP A 569 13.71 15.71 8.22
CA ASP A 569 14.55 14.73 8.94
C ASP A 569 13.97 14.40 10.33
N ILE A 570 13.52 15.42 11.08
CA ILE A 570 12.84 15.25 12.38
C ILE A 570 11.55 14.45 12.20
N ASN A 571 10.73 14.79 11.20
CA ASN A 571 9.49 14.06 10.91
C ASN A 571 9.76 12.59 10.54
N MET A 572 10.77 12.34 9.70
CA MET A 572 11.18 10.99 9.31
C MET A 572 11.61 10.14 10.51
N ALA A 573 12.29 10.74 11.51
CA ALA A 573 12.63 10.06 12.76
C ALA A 573 11.38 9.71 13.59
N GLY A 574 10.41 10.63 13.66
CA GLY A 574 9.11 10.38 14.30
C GLY A 574 8.34 9.23 13.63
N TYR A 575 8.19 9.29 12.30
CA TYR A 575 7.51 8.26 11.51
C TYR A 575 8.19 6.90 11.66
N GLN A 576 9.52 6.84 11.58
CA GLN A 576 10.25 5.58 11.74
C GLN A 576 10.10 4.98 13.14
N SER A 577 10.02 5.82 14.17
CA SER A 577 9.84 5.38 15.55
C SER A 577 8.44 4.79 15.78
N GLU A 578 7.41 5.44 15.25
CA GLU A 578 6.03 4.93 15.26
C GLU A 578 5.90 3.62 14.47
N LEU A 579 6.48 3.58 13.26
CA LEU A 579 6.50 2.38 12.43
C LEU A 579 7.21 1.20 13.11
N ALA A 580 8.28 1.47 13.86
CA ALA A 580 8.96 0.45 14.66
C ALA A 580 8.08 -0.08 15.80
N MET A 581 7.28 0.77 16.44
CA MET A 581 6.32 0.34 17.47
C MET A 581 5.20 -0.53 16.88
N LEU A 582 4.68 -0.16 15.70
CA LEU A 582 3.64 -0.94 15.00
C LEU A 582 4.11 -2.33 14.55
N ALA A 583 5.42 -2.53 14.37
CA ALA A 583 5.99 -3.82 13.97
C ALA A 583 5.88 -4.92 15.05
N ASN A 584 5.49 -4.59 16.29
CA ASN A 584 5.31 -5.58 17.34
C ASN A 584 4.21 -6.61 17.01
N PRO A 585 4.39 -7.89 17.43
CA PRO A 585 3.43 -8.95 17.17
C PRO A 585 2.18 -8.81 18.05
N ILE A 586 1.00 -8.91 17.43
CA ILE A 586 -0.32 -8.96 18.05
C ILE A 586 -0.67 -10.37 18.52
N SER A 587 -0.18 -11.40 17.85
CA SER A 587 -0.39 -12.81 18.18
C SER A 587 0.03 -13.17 19.62
N SER A 588 0.98 -12.43 20.19
CA SER A 588 1.42 -12.60 21.59
C SER A 588 0.41 -12.13 22.64
N HIS A 589 -0.65 -11.42 22.24
CA HIS A 589 -1.66 -10.83 23.12
C HIS A 589 -2.97 -11.61 23.19
N VAL A 590 -3.02 -12.84 22.66
CA VAL A 590 -4.20 -13.71 22.68
C VAL A 590 -4.72 -13.88 24.11
N GLN A 591 -6.01 -13.64 24.29
CA GLN A 591 -6.72 -13.84 25.56
C GLN A 591 -7.68 -15.02 25.44
N SER A 592 -7.89 -15.73 26.53
CA SER A 592 -8.94 -16.74 26.59
C SER A 592 -10.30 -16.06 26.63
N ALA A 593 -11.14 -16.32 25.62
CA ALA A 593 -12.40 -15.64 25.41
C ALA A 593 -13.59 -16.61 25.37
N GLU A 594 -14.80 -16.05 25.45
CA GLU A 594 -16.08 -16.76 25.26
C GLU A 594 -16.19 -18.00 26.15
N MET A 595 -16.23 -17.78 27.48
CA MET A 595 -16.29 -18.84 28.50
C MET A 595 -15.21 -19.93 28.34
N HIS A 596 -14.00 -19.51 27.94
CA HIS A 596 -12.84 -20.36 27.65
C HIS A 596 -12.97 -21.30 26.44
N ASN A 597 -14.10 -21.29 25.73
CA ASN A 597 -14.24 -22.07 24.49
C ASN A 597 -13.28 -21.53 23.41
N GLN A 598 -13.04 -20.21 23.38
CA GLN A 598 -12.08 -19.57 22.47
C GLN A 598 -10.78 -19.23 23.20
N ALA A 599 -10.20 -20.24 23.86
CA ALA A 599 -8.94 -20.12 24.59
C ALA A 599 -7.75 -19.73 23.71
N ILE A 600 -7.82 -20.06 22.42
CA ILE A 600 -6.91 -19.59 21.38
C ILE A 600 -7.71 -18.89 20.28
N ASN A 601 -7.14 -17.82 19.73
CA ASN A 601 -7.74 -17.03 18.66
C ASN A 601 -6.64 -16.30 17.88
N SER A 602 -6.93 -15.91 16.64
CA SER A 602 -5.90 -15.38 15.75
C SER A 602 -5.65 -13.88 15.93
N LEU A 603 -6.65 -13.09 16.38
CA LEU A 603 -6.61 -11.63 16.38
C LEU A 603 -6.36 -11.01 14.98
N ALA A 604 -6.68 -11.75 13.91
CA ALA A 604 -6.30 -11.40 12.55
C ALA A 604 -6.79 -10.02 12.10
N LEU A 605 -8.04 -9.65 12.39
CA LEU A 605 -8.55 -8.32 12.01
C LEU A 605 -7.82 -7.18 12.74
N ILE A 606 -7.41 -7.39 13.99
CA ILE A 606 -6.60 -6.40 14.75
C ILE A 606 -5.22 -6.27 14.11
N SER A 607 -4.59 -7.41 13.82
CA SER A 607 -3.27 -7.45 13.16
C SER A 607 -3.32 -6.76 11.79
N ALA A 608 -4.32 -7.06 10.96
CA ALA A 608 -4.51 -6.45 9.63
C ALA A 608 -4.73 -4.93 9.70
N ARG A 609 -5.47 -4.45 10.72
CA ARG A 609 -5.69 -3.02 10.98
C ARG A 609 -4.37 -2.28 11.23
N TYR A 610 -3.54 -2.79 12.14
CA TYR A 610 -2.24 -2.17 12.40
C TYR A 610 -1.27 -2.31 11.22
N THR A 611 -1.45 -3.31 10.35
CA THR A 611 -0.71 -3.36 9.09
C THR A 611 -1.13 -2.24 8.14
N MET A 612 -2.42 -1.89 8.08
CA MET A 612 -2.87 -0.71 7.31
C MET A 612 -2.36 0.61 7.91
N ASP A 613 -2.29 0.73 9.23
CA ASP A 613 -1.65 1.89 9.88
C ASP A 613 -0.15 1.97 9.52
N SER A 614 0.54 0.83 9.50
CA SER A 614 1.95 0.74 9.08
C SER A 614 2.15 1.16 7.61
N VAL A 615 1.22 0.78 6.72
CA VAL A 615 1.20 1.22 5.31
C VAL A 615 1.05 2.74 5.22
N GLN A 616 0.18 3.33 6.03
CA GLN A 616 -0.02 4.79 6.06
C GLN A 616 1.26 5.53 6.47
N VAL A 617 1.90 5.12 7.57
CA VAL A 617 3.14 5.73 8.06
C VAL A 617 4.26 5.57 7.03
N LEU A 618 4.44 4.38 6.46
CA LEU A 618 5.45 4.17 5.41
C LEU A 618 5.16 5.00 4.16
N THR A 619 3.90 5.24 3.83
CA THR A 619 3.52 6.12 2.70
C THR A 619 3.94 7.57 2.95
N MET A 620 3.82 8.06 4.20
CA MET A 620 4.33 9.39 4.58
C MET A 620 5.86 9.47 4.42
N MET A 621 6.56 8.43 4.89
CA MET A 621 8.02 8.34 4.72
C MET A 621 8.44 8.27 3.26
N THR A 622 7.70 7.53 2.44
CA THR A 622 7.94 7.39 0.99
C THR A 622 7.79 8.74 0.28
N ALA A 623 6.72 9.49 0.57
CA ALA A 623 6.50 10.81 -0.01
C ALA A 623 7.59 11.81 0.38
N ALA A 624 7.98 11.83 1.65
CA ALA A 624 9.07 12.66 2.14
C ALA A 624 10.42 12.28 1.49
N ALA A 625 10.72 10.98 1.37
CA ALA A 625 11.95 10.51 0.74
C ALA A 625 12.02 10.85 -0.75
N ILE A 626 10.91 10.78 -1.48
CA ILE A 626 10.82 11.25 -2.86
C ILE A 626 11.14 12.74 -2.94
N TYR A 627 10.52 13.57 -2.09
CA TYR A 627 10.76 15.02 -2.08
C TYR A 627 12.22 15.37 -1.79
N VAL A 628 12.81 14.73 -0.77
CA VAL A 628 14.23 14.88 -0.39
C VAL A 628 15.14 14.44 -1.54
N GLY A 629 14.89 13.28 -2.13
CA GLY A 629 15.70 12.74 -3.23
C GLY A 629 15.66 13.62 -4.49
N LEU A 630 14.49 14.16 -4.85
CA LEU A 630 14.35 15.06 -6.00
C LEU A 630 15.05 16.40 -5.76
N GLN A 631 14.95 16.96 -4.54
CA GLN A 631 15.73 18.15 -4.19
C GLN A 631 17.23 17.88 -4.29
N ALA A 632 17.68 16.73 -3.77
CA ALA A 632 19.09 16.37 -3.74
C ALA A 632 19.67 16.18 -5.15
N VAL A 633 18.92 15.56 -6.06
CA VAL A 633 19.39 15.32 -7.43
C VAL A 633 19.43 16.61 -8.24
N ASP A 634 18.45 17.51 -8.06
CA ASP A 634 18.47 18.84 -8.67
C ASP A 634 19.71 19.64 -8.21
N LEU A 635 20.01 19.64 -6.90
CA LEU A 635 21.22 20.29 -6.35
C LEU A 635 22.50 19.67 -6.90
N ARG A 636 22.57 18.32 -6.97
CA ARG A 636 23.73 17.61 -7.52
C ARG A 636 24.01 18.07 -8.95
N VAL A 637 22.99 18.06 -9.81
CA VAL A 637 23.11 18.46 -11.21
C VAL A 637 23.49 19.93 -11.30
N MET A 638 22.80 20.83 -10.59
CA MET A 638 23.11 22.27 -10.61
C MET A 638 24.58 22.55 -10.30
N HIS A 639 25.14 21.93 -9.25
CA HIS A 639 26.53 22.14 -8.88
C HIS A 639 27.51 21.45 -9.83
N GLN A 640 27.17 20.27 -10.36
CA GLN A 640 28.04 19.52 -11.26
C GLN A 640 28.18 20.22 -12.62
N GLU A 641 27.07 20.63 -13.25
CA GLU A 641 27.11 21.37 -14.53
C GLU A 641 27.89 22.69 -14.41
N PHE A 642 27.76 23.37 -13.27
CA PHE A 642 28.53 24.58 -13.01
C PHE A 642 30.03 24.30 -12.95
N MET A 643 30.43 23.24 -12.24
CA MET A 643 31.84 22.86 -12.10
C MET A 643 32.43 22.27 -13.38
N ASP A 644 31.61 21.69 -14.26
CA ASP A 644 32.04 21.21 -15.57
C ASP A 644 32.24 22.37 -16.57
N SER A 645 31.49 23.47 -16.42
CA SER A 645 31.52 24.62 -17.33
C SER A 645 32.46 25.75 -16.90
N TYR A 646 32.51 26.08 -15.61
CA TYR A 646 33.28 27.22 -15.07
C TYR A 646 34.78 27.19 -15.40
N PRO A 647 35.50 26.05 -15.34
CA PRO A 647 36.92 26.02 -15.71
C PRO A 647 37.20 26.50 -17.13
N ASN A 648 36.28 26.26 -18.09
CA ASN A 648 36.42 26.75 -19.46
C ASN A 648 36.28 28.28 -19.55
N ALA A 649 35.46 28.88 -18.69
CA ALA A 649 35.26 30.33 -18.65
C ALA A 649 36.53 31.07 -18.20
N ILE A 650 37.29 30.50 -17.26
CA ILE A 650 38.52 31.12 -16.77
C ILE A 650 39.78 30.68 -17.53
N LYS A 651 39.73 29.57 -18.29
CA LYS A 651 40.89 28.98 -18.99
C LYS A 651 41.71 29.99 -19.79
N ARG A 652 41.05 30.86 -20.59
CA ARG A 652 41.74 31.87 -21.41
C ARG A 652 42.47 32.90 -20.55
N SER A 653 41.83 33.33 -19.46
CA SER A 653 42.42 34.28 -18.50
C SER A 653 43.59 33.65 -17.75
N VAL A 654 43.50 32.36 -17.39
CA VAL A 654 44.63 31.61 -16.81
C VAL A 654 45.79 31.55 -17.79
N VAL A 655 45.58 31.16 -19.05
CA VAL A 655 46.67 31.16 -20.05
C VAL A 655 47.33 32.54 -20.16
N LYS A 656 46.52 33.60 -20.28
CA LYS A 656 47.00 34.99 -20.40
C LYS A 656 47.93 35.42 -19.25
N TYR A 657 47.72 34.94 -18.03
CA TYR A 657 48.53 35.37 -16.88
C TYR A 657 49.89 34.68 -16.78
N TRP A 658 50.08 33.54 -17.44
CA TRP A 658 51.30 32.72 -17.36
C TRP A 658 52.01 32.50 -18.70
N GLU A 659 51.36 32.83 -19.81
CA GLU A 659 51.95 32.82 -21.14
C GLU A 659 53.16 33.77 -21.20
N GLY A 660 54.30 33.25 -21.69
CA GLY A 660 55.57 33.98 -21.75
C GLY A 660 56.32 34.12 -20.42
N LYS A 661 55.74 33.65 -19.29
CA LYS A 661 56.33 33.74 -17.94
C LYS A 661 56.78 32.39 -17.37
N VAL A 662 56.18 31.31 -17.82
CA VAL A 662 56.57 29.92 -17.52
C VAL A 662 56.50 29.10 -18.81
N SER A 663 57.17 27.94 -18.85
CA SER A 663 57.18 27.10 -20.06
C SER A 663 55.76 26.64 -20.45
N PRO A 664 55.47 26.48 -21.76
CA PRO A 664 54.16 26.01 -22.22
C PRO A 664 53.71 24.69 -21.59
N GLU A 665 54.65 23.78 -21.31
CA GLU A 665 54.39 22.50 -20.65
C GLU A 665 53.86 22.71 -19.22
N ASN A 666 54.45 23.64 -18.47
CA ASN A 666 54.03 23.96 -17.11
C ASN A 666 52.66 24.66 -17.08
N VAL A 667 52.35 25.50 -18.07
CA VAL A 667 50.99 26.06 -18.23
C VAL A 667 49.96 24.95 -18.42
N GLN A 668 50.26 23.95 -19.27
CA GLN A 668 49.36 22.82 -19.50
C GLN A 668 49.17 21.95 -18.26
N VAL A 669 50.22 21.74 -17.47
CA VAL A 669 50.12 21.02 -16.18
C VAL A 669 49.24 21.78 -15.20
N MET A 670 49.46 23.09 -15.01
CA MET A 670 48.63 23.90 -14.13
C MET A 670 47.16 23.88 -14.55
N LEU A 671 46.86 24.00 -15.84
CA LEU A 671 45.49 23.89 -16.35
C LEU A 671 44.85 22.53 -16.06
N LYS A 672 45.62 21.43 -16.12
CA LYS A 672 45.15 20.08 -15.77
C LYS A 672 44.92 19.90 -14.26
N LEU A 673 45.55 20.71 -13.41
CA LEU A 673 45.37 20.68 -11.96
C LEU A 673 44.23 21.58 -11.48
N VAL A 674 44.09 22.77 -12.05
CA VAL A 674 43.11 23.79 -11.62
C VAL A 674 41.67 23.28 -11.74
N ALA A 675 41.31 22.65 -12.86
CA ALA A 675 39.92 22.22 -13.08
C ALA A 675 39.45 21.13 -12.09
N PRO A 676 40.19 20.01 -11.87
CA PRO A 676 39.86 19.06 -10.82
C PRO A 676 39.84 19.69 -9.42
N GLN A 677 40.81 20.56 -9.10
CA GLN A 677 40.90 21.17 -7.78
C GLN A 677 39.74 22.13 -7.48
N LEU A 678 39.26 22.88 -8.48
CA LEU A 678 38.06 23.71 -8.36
C LEU A 678 36.86 22.86 -7.91
N SER A 679 36.63 21.72 -8.57
CA SER A 679 35.52 20.83 -8.25
C SER A 679 35.67 20.22 -6.85
N VAL A 680 36.85 19.68 -6.52
CA VAL A 680 37.14 19.10 -5.20
C VAL A 680 36.92 20.12 -4.08
N ALA A 681 37.51 21.30 -4.21
CA ALA A 681 37.36 22.36 -3.22
C ALA A 681 35.93 22.89 -3.12
N TRP A 682 35.21 22.97 -4.26
CA TRP A 682 33.82 23.39 -4.29
C TRP A 682 32.95 22.45 -3.48
N PHE A 683 32.99 21.14 -3.75
CA PHE A 683 32.17 20.16 -3.03
C PHE A 683 32.61 19.98 -1.57
N ALA A 684 33.89 20.10 -1.24
CA ALA A 684 34.38 20.03 0.15
C ALA A 684 33.86 21.17 1.02
N ASN A 685 33.55 22.33 0.43
CA ASN A 685 33.10 23.53 1.15
C ASN A 685 31.60 23.80 0.99
N ALA A 686 30.79 22.78 0.69
CA ALA A 686 29.34 22.92 0.46
C ALA A 686 28.53 23.41 1.68
N SER A 687 29.12 23.41 2.88
CA SER A 687 28.49 23.93 4.10
C SER A 687 28.73 25.43 4.34
N CYS A 688 29.49 26.11 3.47
CA CYS A 688 29.73 27.55 3.57
C CYS A 688 28.71 28.31 2.71
N ASP A 689 28.37 29.53 3.15
CA ASP A 689 27.70 30.51 2.31
C ASP A 689 28.54 30.80 1.06
N LEU A 690 27.89 31.28 0.00
CA LEU A 690 28.52 31.34 -1.32
C LEU A 690 29.85 32.12 -1.32
N ASP A 691 29.88 33.31 -0.74
CA ASP A 691 31.09 34.15 -0.77
C ASP A 691 32.24 33.50 0.02
N ASP A 692 31.96 32.94 1.21
CA ASP A 692 32.95 32.20 2.00
C ASP A 692 33.43 30.93 1.29
N ARG A 693 32.53 30.22 0.63
CA ARG A 693 32.85 29.05 -0.20
C ARG A 693 33.83 29.45 -1.31
N CYS A 694 33.57 30.55 -2.00
CA CYS A 694 34.45 31.07 -3.05
C CYS A 694 35.84 31.45 -2.51
N HIS A 695 35.93 32.04 -1.31
CA HIS A 695 37.21 32.34 -0.67
C HIS A 695 38.02 31.06 -0.39
N LYS A 696 37.38 30.03 0.18
CA LYS A 696 38.04 28.75 0.47
C LYS A 696 38.46 28.01 -0.81
N VAL A 697 37.64 28.07 -1.87
CA VAL A 697 37.98 27.52 -3.18
C VAL A 697 39.18 28.24 -3.79
N ALA A 698 39.16 29.57 -3.80
CA ALA A 698 40.27 30.37 -4.32
C ALA A 698 41.58 30.05 -3.58
N ARG A 699 41.53 29.96 -2.24
CA ARG A 699 42.67 29.56 -1.41
C ARG A 699 43.19 28.17 -1.79
N SER A 700 42.32 27.17 -1.83
CA SER A 700 42.71 25.79 -2.11
C SER A 700 43.32 25.62 -3.51
N VAL A 701 42.76 26.26 -4.53
CA VAL A 701 43.35 26.26 -5.89
C VAL A 701 44.72 26.93 -5.91
N THR A 702 44.87 28.04 -5.18
CA THR A 702 46.14 28.77 -5.06
C THR A 702 47.21 27.89 -4.40
N GLU A 703 46.86 27.20 -3.32
CA GLU A 703 47.76 26.26 -2.61
C GLU A 703 48.23 25.13 -3.54
N THR A 704 47.32 24.48 -4.28
CA THR A 704 47.69 23.41 -5.23
C THR A 704 48.59 23.89 -6.38
N VAL A 705 48.35 25.10 -6.92
CA VAL A 705 49.21 25.67 -7.95
C VAL A 705 50.59 26.02 -7.40
N LEU A 706 50.66 26.52 -6.16
CA LEU A 706 51.90 26.84 -5.46
C LEU A 706 52.73 25.57 -5.15
N GLU A 707 52.10 24.49 -4.70
CA GLU A 707 52.77 23.20 -4.50
C GLU A 707 53.37 22.66 -5.81
N CYS A 708 52.59 22.69 -6.90
CA CYS A 708 53.08 22.31 -8.23
C CYS A 708 54.29 23.15 -8.67
N TYR A 709 54.30 24.44 -8.33
CA TYR A 709 55.44 25.32 -8.60
C TYR A 709 56.68 24.91 -7.81
N PHE A 710 56.53 24.63 -6.51
CA PHE A 710 57.65 24.19 -5.67
C PHE A 710 58.27 22.87 -6.16
N GLU A 711 57.45 21.94 -6.63
CA GLU A 711 57.91 20.64 -7.13
C GLU A 711 58.59 20.70 -8.51
N ARG A 712 58.16 21.61 -9.39
CA ARG A 712 58.52 21.58 -10.83
C ARG A 712 59.30 22.77 -11.36
N VAL A 713 59.20 23.94 -10.73
CA VAL A 713 59.66 25.22 -11.31
C VAL A 713 60.85 25.84 -10.55
N THR A 714 61.16 25.36 -9.35
CA THR A 714 62.15 25.95 -8.44
C THR A 714 63.62 25.81 -8.84
N LYS A 715 63.97 25.18 -9.96
CA LYS A 715 65.37 24.78 -10.17
C LYS A 715 66.32 25.81 -10.79
N ASP A 716 65.94 26.81 -11.60
CA ASP A 716 66.98 27.63 -12.29
C ASP A 716 66.65 29.11 -12.72
N ASP A 717 65.64 29.83 -12.20
CA ASP A 717 65.44 31.27 -12.60
C ASP A 717 64.83 32.21 -11.53
N PRO A 718 65.59 33.22 -11.03
CA PRO A 718 65.09 34.28 -10.13
C PRO A 718 64.01 35.19 -10.74
N LYS A 719 64.00 35.42 -12.07
CA LYS A 719 62.95 36.23 -12.73
C LYS A 719 61.61 35.48 -12.75
N GLY A 720 61.65 34.17 -12.98
CA GLY A 720 60.47 33.29 -12.92
C GLY A 720 59.76 33.26 -11.56
N GLN A 721 60.45 33.57 -10.44
CA GLN A 721 59.84 33.62 -9.10
C GLN A 721 58.89 34.82 -8.92
N THR A 722 59.32 36.02 -9.34
CA THR A 722 58.51 37.24 -9.19
C THR A 722 57.29 37.21 -10.11
N ASP A 723 57.47 36.72 -11.33
CA ASP A 723 56.39 36.59 -12.32
C ASP A 723 55.35 35.53 -11.92
N PHE A 724 55.79 34.45 -11.25
CA PHE A 724 54.89 33.43 -10.72
C PHE A 724 54.02 33.96 -9.57
N HIS A 725 54.58 34.73 -8.63
CA HIS A 725 53.80 35.35 -7.55
C HIS A 725 52.70 36.28 -8.09
N TYR A 726 53.02 37.08 -9.11
CA TYR A 726 52.04 37.93 -9.77
C TYR A 726 50.91 37.11 -10.43
N GLY A 727 51.26 36.06 -11.17
CA GLY A 727 50.27 35.16 -11.78
C GLY A 727 49.37 34.48 -10.75
N LEU A 728 49.96 34.01 -9.65
CA LEU A 728 49.24 33.35 -8.56
C LEU A 728 48.24 34.30 -7.88
N HIS A 729 48.67 35.53 -7.59
CA HIS A 729 47.79 36.57 -7.06
C HIS A 729 46.68 36.94 -8.06
N ALA A 730 47.00 37.04 -9.35
CA ALA A 730 46.03 37.33 -10.40
C ALA A 730 44.97 36.23 -10.55
N LEU A 731 45.35 34.95 -10.47
CA LEU A 731 44.40 33.82 -10.48
C LEU A 731 43.52 33.81 -9.24
N ARG A 732 44.09 34.03 -8.05
CA ARG A 732 43.30 34.12 -6.82
C ARG A 732 42.25 35.22 -6.94
N ASN A 733 42.65 36.40 -7.39
CA ASN A 733 41.73 37.52 -7.58
C ASN A 733 40.71 37.27 -8.69
N LEU A 734 41.11 36.62 -9.78
CA LEU A 734 40.18 36.19 -10.83
C LEU A 734 39.10 35.29 -10.24
N ILE A 735 39.47 34.22 -9.52
CA ILE A 735 38.50 33.30 -8.91
C ILE A 735 37.58 34.04 -7.93
N LEU A 736 38.14 34.87 -7.04
CA LEU A 736 37.36 35.64 -6.06
C LEU A 736 36.35 36.59 -6.72
N THR A 737 36.71 37.20 -7.85
CA THR A 737 35.86 38.19 -8.53
C THR A 737 34.86 37.57 -9.50
N THR A 738 35.16 36.40 -10.09
CA THR A 738 34.29 35.80 -11.12
C THR A 738 33.45 34.62 -10.64
N LEU A 739 33.90 33.86 -9.63
CA LEU A 739 33.22 32.61 -9.23
C LEU A 739 31.83 32.84 -8.64
N ALA A 740 31.71 33.74 -7.66
CA ALA A 740 30.44 34.00 -6.99
C ALA A 740 29.40 34.62 -7.94
N PRO A 741 29.72 35.68 -8.73
CA PRO A 741 28.77 36.21 -9.72
C PRO A 741 28.35 35.17 -10.77
N ALA A 742 29.30 34.40 -11.32
CA ALA A 742 28.98 33.36 -12.30
C ALA A 742 28.07 32.27 -11.70
N PHE A 743 28.28 31.88 -10.44
CA PHE A 743 27.41 30.91 -9.80
C PHE A 743 26.01 31.48 -9.51
N ARG A 744 25.89 32.74 -9.08
CA ARG A 744 24.58 33.39 -8.88
C ARG A 744 23.78 33.44 -10.18
N GLU A 745 24.44 33.82 -11.28
CA GLU A 745 23.84 33.84 -12.61
C GLU A 745 23.40 32.44 -13.05
N TRP A 746 24.31 31.45 -12.96
CA TRP A 746 23.99 30.06 -13.28
C TRP A 746 22.84 29.51 -12.44
N ARG A 747 22.84 29.75 -11.13
CA ARG A 747 21.77 29.32 -10.23
C ARG A 747 20.42 29.92 -10.63
N SER A 748 20.39 31.21 -10.95
CA SER A 748 19.17 31.87 -11.44
C SER A 748 18.69 31.29 -12.77
N LEU A 749 19.60 30.98 -13.70
CA LEU A 749 19.26 30.32 -14.96
C LEU A 749 18.72 28.92 -14.69
N PHE A 750 19.40 28.12 -13.85
CA PHE A 750 19.01 26.76 -13.50
C PHE A 750 17.60 26.69 -12.90
N TRP A 751 17.20 27.66 -12.06
CA TRP A 751 15.84 27.72 -11.52
C TRP A 751 14.75 27.82 -12.61
N ASN A 752 15.05 28.45 -13.74
CA ASN A 752 14.11 28.61 -14.85
C ASN A 752 14.08 27.40 -15.81
N GLN A 753 15.08 26.52 -15.74
CA GLN A 753 15.23 25.38 -16.64
C GLN A 753 15.59 24.06 -15.93
N THR A 754 15.24 23.93 -14.65
CA THR A 754 15.68 22.83 -13.77
C THR A 754 15.46 21.46 -14.43
N ALA A 755 14.24 21.19 -14.90
CA ALA A 755 13.91 19.92 -15.54
C ALA A 755 14.73 19.67 -16.82
N ASN A 756 14.98 20.69 -17.64
CA ASN A 756 15.73 20.57 -18.89
C ASN A 756 17.19 20.14 -18.65
N VAL A 757 17.75 20.52 -17.50
CA VAL A 757 19.13 20.20 -17.12
C VAL A 757 19.19 18.89 -16.34
N THR A 758 18.26 18.65 -15.40
CA THR A 758 18.27 17.44 -14.54
C THR A 758 17.85 16.18 -15.29
N VAL A 759 16.74 16.20 -16.03
CA VAL A 759 16.13 15.00 -16.66
C VAL A 759 17.10 14.19 -17.55
N PRO A 760 17.95 14.81 -18.40
CA PRO A 760 18.92 14.08 -19.22
C PRO A 760 19.98 13.31 -18.42
N ARG A 761 20.20 13.66 -17.15
CA ARG A 761 21.22 13.04 -16.29
C ARG A 761 20.69 11.84 -15.49
N LEU A 762 19.37 11.70 -15.38
CA LEU A 762 18.71 10.64 -14.59
C LEU A 762 18.61 9.32 -15.35
N GLY A 763 18.64 8.21 -14.62
CA GLY A 763 18.31 6.87 -15.12
C GLY A 763 16.83 6.69 -15.42
N LEU A 764 16.46 5.63 -16.13
CA LEU A 764 15.08 5.38 -16.58
C LEU A 764 14.04 5.47 -15.46
N GLY A 765 14.27 4.81 -14.32
CA GLY A 765 13.27 4.75 -13.25
C GLY A 765 13.12 6.08 -12.51
N THR A 766 14.24 6.73 -12.19
CA THR A 766 14.26 8.01 -11.49
C THR A 766 13.78 9.15 -12.39
N ARG A 767 14.03 9.06 -13.71
CA ARG A 767 13.48 9.97 -14.71
C ARG A 767 11.95 9.95 -14.75
N ALA A 768 11.35 8.75 -14.78
CA ALA A 768 9.90 8.62 -14.77
C ALA A 768 9.30 9.21 -13.49
N LEU A 769 9.88 8.89 -12.32
CA LEU A 769 9.48 9.48 -11.04
C LEU A 769 9.61 11.01 -11.05
N TYR A 770 10.74 11.54 -11.54
CA TYR A 770 10.99 12.98 -11.62
C TYR A 770 9.97 13.69 -12.52
N GLN A 771 9.72 13.17 -13.71
CA GLN A 771 8.77 13.75 -14.67
C GLN A 771 7.34 13.75 -14.13
N PHE A 772 6.93 12.69 -13.44
CA PHE A 772 5.63 12.64 -12.79
C PHE A 772 5.51 13.68 -11.66
N VAL A 773 6.49 13.75 -10.75
CA VAL A 773 6.39 14.64 -9.57
C VAL A 773 6.61 16.11 -9.92
N ARG A 774 7.63 16.43 -10.72
CA ARG A 774 7.97 17.82 -11.09
C ARG A 774 7.11 18.33 -12.24
N GLY A 775 6.71 17.45 -13.16
CA GLY A 775 5.86 17.77 -14.31
C GLY A 775 4.37 17.66 -13.98
N GLU A 776 3.86 16.43 -13.85
CA GLU A 776 2.41 16.19 -13.72
C GLU A 776 1.83 16.69 -12.38
N LEU A 777 2.50 16.44 -11.25
CA LEU A 777 2.06 16.96 -9.94
C LEU A 777 2.44 18.43 -9.71
N GLY A 778 3.35 18.98 -10.53
CA GLY A 778 3.81 20.36 -10.43
C GLY A 778 4.56 20.70 -9.15
N VAL A 779 5.15 19.71 -8.45
CA VAL A 779 5.94 19.96 -7.23
C VAL A 779 7.32 20.52 -7.63
N PRO A 780 7.66 21.78 -7.33
CA PRO A 780 8.85 22.41 -7.89
C PRO A 780 10.13 22.12 -7.09
N PHE A 781 11.28 22.42 -7.68
CA PHE A 781 12.56 22.51 -6.96
C PHE A 781 12.50 23.65 -5.92
N HIS A 782 12.82 23.38 -4.65
CA HIS A 782 12.65 24.36 -3.58
C HIS A 782 13.84 25.33 -3.53
N ARG A 783 13.59 26.64 -3.67
CA ARG A 783 14.64 27.68 -3.74
C ARG A 783 15.11 28.23 -2.40
N GLY A 784 14.66 27.64 -1.29
CA GLY A 784 14.98 28.08 0.06
C GLY A 784 14.03 29.18 0.51
N LEU A 785 14.55 30.23 1.17
CA LEU A 785 13.73 31.28 1.76
C LEU A 785 12.84 32.02 0.74
N GLN A 786 13.27 32.08 -0.52
CA GLN A 786 12.48 32.69 -1.60
C GLN A 786 11.11 32.01 -1.82
N ASP A 787 11.01 30.70 -1.56
CA ASP A 787 9.78 29.92 -1.73
C ASP A 787 8.94 29.84 -0.42
N ASP A 788 9.36 30.53 0.64
CA ASP A 788 8.61 30.59 1.90
C ASP A 788 7.27 31.32 1.72
N PRO A 789 6.13 30.72 2.14
CA PRO A 789 4.81 31.31 1.94
C PRO A 789 4.50 32.38 3.00
N ILE A 790 5.09 33.57 2.86
CA ILE A 790 4.76 34.77 3.64
C ILE A 790 3.70 35.64 2.93
N ALA A 791 2.94 36.42 3.71
CA ALA A 791 1.82 37.23 3.21
C ALA A 791 2.25 38.43 2.33
N GLU A 792 3.51 38.86 2.43
CA GLU A 792 4.05 39.92 1.58
C GLU A 792 4.63 39.32 0.28
N PRO A 793 4.10 39.65 -0.90
CA PRO A 793 4.61 39.11 -2.15
C PRO A 793 6.01 39.66 -2.41
N SER A 794 6.99 38.77 -2.58
CA SER A 794 8.25 39.14 -3.23
C SER A 794 7.94 39.56 -4.67
N ALA A 795 8.24 40.80 -5.04
CA ALA A 795 7.93 41.41 -6.34
C ALA A 795 8.48 40.67 -7.59
N SER A 796 9.29 39.62 -7.43
CA SER A 796 10.04 38.99 -8.50
C SER A 796 9.41 37.74 -9.12
N ASP A 797 8.27 37.23 -8.61
CA ASP A 797 7.76 35.92 -9.06
C ASP A 797 6.26 35.67 -8.74
N GLU A 798 5.39 36.62 -9.09
CA GLU A 798 3.96 36.63 -8.70
C GLU A 798 3.15 35.39 -9.11
N ASN A 799 3.63 34.60 -10.08
CA ASN A 799 2.88 33.47 -10.66
C ASN A 799 3.31 32.08 -10.17
N ARG A 800 4.33 31.97 -9.31
CA ARG A 800 4.79 30.66 -8.81
C ARG A 800 4.11 30.33 -7.47
N PRO A 801 3.39 29.19 -7.36
CA PRO A 801 2.75 28.82 -6.09
C PRO A 801 3.80 28.64 -4.98
N LYS A 802 3.65 29.37 -3.88
CA LYS A 802 4.43 29.17 -2.66
C LYS A 802 3.62 28.33 -1.68
N LYS A 803 4.22 27.25 -1.17
CA LYS A 803 3.59 26.36 -0.17
C LYS A 803 4.64 25.91 0.81
N THR A 804 4.20 25.52 2.01
CA THR A 804 5.09 24.88 2.97
C THR A 804 5.65 23.57 2.40
N VAL A 805 6.85 23.18 2.85
CA VAL A 805 7.45 21.87 2.51
C VAL A 805 6.48 20.73 2.77
N GLY A 806 5.75 20.77 3.90
CA GLY A 806 4.74 19.77 4.24
C GLY A 806 3.62 19.69 3.18
N SER A 807 3.13 20.81 2.68
CA SER A 807 2.08 20.84 1.64
C SER A 807 2.55 20.24 0.32
N TRP A 808 3.82 20.45 -0.05
CA TRP A 808 4.40 19.80 -1.23
C TRP A 808 4.53 18.29 -1.07
N ILE A 809 4.98 17.84 0.11
CA ILE A 809 5.03 16.42 0.46
C ILE A 809 3.62 15.80 0.46
N SER A 810 2.59 16.52 0.93
CA SER A 810 1.19 16.05 0.92
C SER A 810 0.68 15.75 -0.49
N ILE A 811 1.02 16.55 -1.50
CA ILE A 811 0.65 16.28 -2.89
C ILE A 811 1.26 14.96 -3.39
N ILE A 812 2.52 14.69 -3.02
CA ILE A 812 3.19 13.42 -3.34
C ILE A 812 2.52 12.26 -2.57
N TYR A 813 2.23 12.45 -1.28
CA TYR A 813 1.57 11.47 -0.43
C TYR A 813 0.21 11.03 -1.02
N GLU A 814 -0.62 11.97 -1.46
CA GLU A 814 -1.90 11.67 -2.10
C GLU A 814 -1.71 10.83 -3.38
N ALA A 815 -0.73 11.18 -4.20
CA ALA A 815 -0.39 10.45 -5.42
C ALA A 815 0.20 9.04 -5.17
N VAL A 816 0.78 8.79 -4.00
CA VAL A 816 1.15 7.45 -3.55
C VAL A 816 -0.09 6.68 -3.12
N ARG A 817 -0.96 7.29 -2.30
CA ARG A 817 -2.16 6.64 -1.72
C ARG A 817 -3.21 6.24 -2.77
N ASP A 818 -3.39 7.06 -3.80
CA ASP A 818 -4.30 6.75 -4.92
C ASP A 818 -3.65 5.90 -6.03
N GLY A 819 -2.37 5.56 -5.88
CA GLY A 819 -1.63 4.67 -6.77
C GLY A 819 -1.17 5.30 -8.09
N ARG A 820 -1.40 6.59 -8.34
CA ARG A 820 -0.98 7.25 -9.60
C ARG A 820 0.53 7.21 -9.81
N ILE A 821 1.32 7.42 -8.76
CA ILE A 821 2.79 7.43 -8.88
C ILE A 821 3.36 6.05 -9.23
N CYS A 822 2.87 5.00 -8.55
CA CYS A 822 3.28 3.63 -8.83
C CYS A 822 2.80 3.20 -10.22
N GLY A 823 1.59 3.60 -10.60
CA GLY A 823 1.06 3.38 -11.94
C GLY A 823 1.90 4.03 -13.03
N HIS A 824 2.31 5.29 -12.86
CA HIS A 824 3.17 5.99 -13.81
C HIS A 824 4.53 5.29 -13.94
N ILE A 825 5.14 4.91 -12.81
CA ILE A 825 6.39 4.15 -12.83
C ILE A 825 6.18 2.83 -13.57
N LEU A 826 5.21 2.00 -13.18
CA LEU A 826 4.97 0.69 -13.80
C LEU A 826 4.63 0.79 -15.29
N ALA A 827 3.94 1.85 -15.73
CA ALA A 827 3.65 2.11 -17.15
C ALA A 827 4.88 2.58 -17.94
N SER A 828 5.82 3.30 -17.29
CA SER A 828 7.06 3.79 -17.92
C SER A 828 8.11 2.68 -18.14
N LEU A 829 7.96 1.55 -17.45
CA LEU A 829 8.83 0.38 -17.61
C LEU A 829 8.37 -0.41 -18.83
N LYS A 830 9.27 -0.67 -19.79
CA LYS A 830 8.98 -1.57 -20.91
C LYS A 830 8.62 -2.96 -20.39
N GLU A 831 7.86 -3.74 -21.16
CA GLU A 831 7.55 -5.16 -20.88
C GLU A 831 8.79 -6.04 -20.64
N ASP A 832 10.01 -5.52 -20.85
CA ASP A 832 11.31 -6.14 -20.52
C ASP A 832 11.41 -6.72 -19.09
N LEU A 833 10.68 -6.20 -18.10
CA LEU A 833 10.66 -6.81 -16.74
C LEU A 833 9.81 -8.09 -16.67
N GLN A 834 8.91 -8.30 -17.65
CA GLN A 834 7.99 -9.45 -17.72
C GLN A 834 8.50 -10.58 -18.63
N THR A 835 9.37 -10.27 -19.58
CA THR A 835 9.93 -11.25 -20.54
C THR A 835 11.26 -11.85 -20.09
N ASP A 836 11.70 -11.57 -18.86
CA ASP A 836 12.88 -12.22 -18.27
C ASP A 836 12.51 -13.67 -17.90
N PRO A 837 13.16 -14.69 -18.51
CA PRO A 837 12.90 -16.09 -18.21
C PRO A 837 12.97 -16.43 -16.71
N GLY A 838 13.77 -15.70 -15.93
CA GLY A 838 13.91 -15.92 -14.48
C GLY A 838 12.66 -15.56 -13.67
N VAL A 839 11.91 -14.51 -14.06
CA VAL A 839 10.65 -14.14 -13.37
C VAL A 839 9.50 -15.03 -13.77
N VAL A 840 9.42 -15.37 -15.06
CA VAL A 840 8.38 -16.29 -15.56
C VAL A 840 8.58 -17.68 -14.99
N ALA A 841 9.83 -18.17 -14.91
CA ALA A 841 10.15 -19.46 -14.30
C ALA A 841 9.90 -19.47 -12.79
N ASN A 842 10.20 -18.40 -12.05
CA ASN A 842 9.98 -18.37 -10.61
C ASN A 842 8.49 -18.29 -10.24
N LEU A 843 7.69 -17.49 -10.95
CA LEU A 843 6.25 -17.43 -10.73
C LEU A 843 5.57 -18.75 -11.12
N ALA A 844 5.99 -19.35 -12.24
CA ALA A 844 5.52 -20.68 -12.63
C ALA A 844 5.92 -21.72 -11.59
N ALA A 845 7.17 -21.74 -11.13
CA ALA A 845 7.66 -22.71 -10.15
C ALA A 845 7.03 -22.53 -8.76
N VAL A 846 6.80 -21.30 -8.30
CA VAL A 846 6.08 -21.03 -7.04
C VAL A 846 4.62 -21.47 -7.16
N ASN A 847 3.94 -21.09 -8.25
CA ASN A 847 2.55 -21.49 -8.47
C ASN A 847 2.40 -23.00 -8.66
N GLU A 848 3.36 -23.65 -9.33
CA GLU A 848 3.38 -25.09 -9.60
C GLU A 848 3.74 -25.88 -8.34
N ALA A 849 4.75 -25.46 -7.57
CA ALA A 849 5.09 -26.08 -6.28
C ALA A 849 3.94 -25.95 -5.28
N PHE A 850 3.25 -24.81 -5.30
CA PHE A 850 2.12 -24.56 -4.43
C PHE A 850 0.86 -25.32 -4.88
N ALA A 851 0.59 -25.40 -6.19
CA ALA A 851 -0.48 -26.23 -6.75
C ALA A 851 -0.24 -27.72 -6.51
N LYS A 852 1.02 -28.18 -6.57
CA LYS A 852 1.41 -29.56 -6.29
C LYS A 852 1.26 -29.90 -4.80
N ALA A 853 1.65 -28.98 -3.92
CA ALA A 853 1.41 -29.12 -2.48
C ALA A 853 -0.10 -29.16 -2.12
N LEU A 854 -0.96 -28.51 -2.93
CA LEU A 854 -2.42 -28.55 -2.78
C LEU A 854 -3.04 -29.83 -3.38
N GLN A 855 -2.45 -30.40 -4.43
CA GLN A 855 -2.95 -31.61 -5.10
C GLN A 855 -2.60 -32.90 -4.34
N ASP A 856 -1.47 -32.96 -3.65
CA ASP A 856 -0.97 -34.21 -3.06
C ASP A 856 -1.71 -34.66 -1.78
N GLY A 857 -2.58 -33.83 -1.19
CA GLY A 857 -3.41 -34.18 -0.03
C GLY A 857 -2.64 -34.65 1.22
N PRO A 858 -3.29 -34.84 2.38
CA PRO A 858 -2.62 -35.35 3.56
C PRO A 858 -2.50 -36.87 3.47
N VAL A 859 -1.43 -37.37 2.86
CA VAL A 859 -1.05 -38.78 3.05
C VAL A 859 -0.34 -38.90 4.40
N ALA A 860 -0.93 -39.70 5.29
CA ALA A 860 -0.49 -39.91 6.67
C ALA A 860 1.02 -40.21 6.75
N GLY A 861 1.78 -39.32 7.40
CA GLY A 861 3.20 -39.54 7.71
C GLY A 861 3.94 -38.22 7.91
N ASN A 862 4.36 -37.95 9.15
CA ASN A 862 5.03 -36.72 9.58
C ASN A 862 6.43 -36.51 8.97
N ASP A 863 6.91 -37.44 8.14
CA ASP A 863 8.25 -37.42 7.54
C ASP A 863 8.32 -36.64 6.21
N ASN A 864 7.17 -36.40 5.56
CA ASN A 864 7.15 -35.81 4.21
C ASN A 864 7.23 -34.29 4.15
N LEU A 865 6.82 -33.54 5.19
CA LEU A 865 7.02 -32.09 5.20
C LEU A 865 8.51 -31.73 5.33
N ALA A 866 9.24 -32.49 6.15
CA ALA A 866 10.69 -32.37 6.28
C ALA A 866 11.46 -32.89 5.05
N ALA A 867 10.88 -33.83 4.30
CA ALA A 867 11.43 -34.29 3.01
C ALA A 867 11.11 -33.30 1.88
N ALA A 868 9.92 -32.71 1.85
CA ALA A 868 9.53 -31.67 0.90
C ALA A 868 10.37 -30.40 1.10
N LEU A 869 10.61 -29.99 2.35
CA LEU A 869 11.52 -28.87 2.66
C LEU A 869 12.99 -29.17 2.30
N ARG A 870 13.43 -30.44 2.41
CA ARG A 870 14.78 -30.86 1.97
C ARG A 870 14.91 -30.94 0.44
N SER A 871 13.90 -31.47 -0.25
CA SER A 871 13.83 -31.49 -1.72
C SER A 871 13.75 -30.06 -2.29
N PHE A 872 13.04 -29.16 -1.60
CA PHE A 872 12.98 -27.72 -1.89
C PHE A 872 14.35 -27.06 -1.74
N GLN A 873 15.14 -27.41 -0.72
CA GLN A 873 16.53 -26.95 -0.57
C GLN A 873 17.47 -27.52 -1.63
N GLU A 874 17.29 -28.78 -2.07
CA GLU A 874 18.15 -29.44 -3.07
C GLU A 874 17.91 -28.93 -4.50
N HIS A 875 16.67 -28.55 -4.86
CA HIS A 875 16.36 -27.93 -6.16
C HIS A 875 16.83 -26.48 -6.28
N LEU A 876 17.06 -25.77 -5.17
CA LEU A 876 17.55 -24.39 -5.15
C LEU A 876 19.06 -24.24 -5.40
N VAL A 877 19.83 -25.34 -5.42
CA VAL A 877 21.30 -25.33 -5.52
C VAL A 877 21.81 -25.70 -6.93
N GLN A 878 20.94 -26.09 -7.85
CA GLN A 878 21.38 -26.44 -9.22
C GLN A 878 21.47 -25.18 -10.10
N PRO A 879 22.67 -24.85 -10.65
CA PRO A 879 22.80 -23.74 -11.59
C PRO A 879 22.07 -24.08 -12.90
N ALA A 880 21.48 -23.06 -13.52
CA ALA A 880 20.80 -23.20 -14.81
C ALA A 880 21.71 -23.83 -15.88
N PRO A 881 21.16 -24.64 -16.83
CA PRO A 881 21.95 -25.20 -17.92
C PRO A 881 22.55 -24.07 -18.75
N GLN A 882 23.88 -24.08 -18.95
CA GLN A 882 24.52 -23.10 -19.82
C GLN A 882 24.01 -23.26 -21.26
N PRO A 883 23.76 -22.16 -21.99
CA PRO A 883 23.44 -22.24 -23.40
C PRO A 883 24.66 -22.74 -24.18
N SER A 884 24.46 -23.79 -24.96
CA SER A 884 25.48 -24.43 -25.80
C SER A 884 25.97 -23.48 -26.89
N GLY A 885 26.98 -22.67 -26.57
CA GLY A 885 27.75 -21.87 -27.52
C GLY A 885 28.89 -22.69 -28.11
N GLY A 886 28.85 -22.90 -29.43
CA GLY A 886 29.87 -23.63 -30.18
C GLY A 886 31.28 -23.08 -29.97
N ARG A 887 32.20 -23.96 -29.58
CA ARG A 887 33.64 -23.70 -29.57
C ARG A 887 34.17 -23.68 -31.00
N ALA A 888 34.61 -22.52 -31.47
CA ALA A 888 35.65 -22.43 -32.49
C ALA A 888 36.99 -22.14 -31.80
N HIS A 889 37.94 -23.06 -32.02
CA HIS A 889 39.33 -22.96 -31.60
C HIS A 889 40.02 -21.65 -32.01
N ARG A 890 40.86 -21.09 -31.12
CA ARG A 890 42.26 -20.75 -31.45
C ARG A 890 43.13 -20.54 -30.20
N ARG A 891 44.35 -21.07 -30.30
CA ARG A 891 45.45 -21.15 -29.32
C ARG A 891 46.33 -19.88 -29.35
N ARG A 892 46.96 -19.60 -28.20
CA ARG A 892 48.22 -18.84 -27.93
C ARG A 892 48.18 -17.33 -28.28
N ALA A 893 48.76 -16.42 -27.50
CA ALA A 893 49.83 -16.47 -26.50
C ALA A 893 49.49 -15.69 -25.23
#